data_AF-A0A1V5P0K8-F1
#
_entry.id   AF-A0A1V5P0K8-F1
#
_cell.length_a   1.000
_cell.length_b   1.000
_cell.length_c   1.000
_cell.angle_alpha   90.00
_cell.angle_beta   90.00
_cell.angle_gamma   90.00
#
_symmetry.space_group_name_H-M   'P 1'
#
loop_
_entity.id
_entity.type
_entity.pdbx_description
1 polymer ?
#
loop_
_entity_poly.entity_id
_entity_poly.type
_entity_poly.pdbx_seq_one_letter_code
_entity_poly.pdbx_strand_id
1 'polypeptide(L)'
;MTTNMLLEPKAPVTALNLIDQKSSPTAKVALFRSLFRGREDVYPRRFESQKTGKSGYAPSCANEWDRTLCDKRTVKCSRCPNRRLLPVTDETIFWHLSGRDAKGLPFVMGVFPILQDETCFFLAADFDKKDWRNDAASFLETCHRENIPAALERSRSGEGGHVWLFFEQAVPANLARKLGSFLLTKTMERRPDIGLGSYDRLFPNQDTLPKGGFGNLIALPLQGSARNQGNSVFLDDHFVPFVDQWAFLSGLRRIPRARADEIVRDAEEKGSILGVRLVPRDEDDETPWIIPPSRRRKEPPITDPLPQSVEIILGDQIYISKDILTPGLWNRLVRLAAFQNPEFYKAQAMRLSTFKIPRLVGCAEDHPRHIALPRGCIDDVRQLFSDLRIETLIRDERYSGTPLTVPFQGKLRDDQVAAAATMAAHETGILAATTAFGKTVIGAWLIAKRGVNTLVVVHRRQLMDQWVERLAGFLGLPAKSIGRIGGGKKKPTGILDVAVIQSLVRKDVVNDLVGEYGHLVFDECHHLSAQSFIQVARKAKAKFITGLSATVTRKDGQHPAIFMQCGPIRFRVDARAQARERPFTHSVFVRPTGFRPIKPPDPDPRIQFHDLYDELLLDGSRNRLIQEDILNSIGEGRSPLVLTERQEHLDELARRLEGKIPHLIVLHGGMARKELKSIQARLKEIPQDQKRVVLATGRFIGEGFDDSRLDTLFLTLPVSWRGTIAQYAGRLHRLNDRKREVRVYDYADLDVPMLSRMFDRRCRGYEAIGYSILLPASAVPGWPTDVPLPVDPEWKKEYAASVRRLVLDGVDSPLANLFVLAARHQAEEITIELSRQMKPVSKGEESRARSFTEAFLYRRLETLPQTRGRFHLNLVLPIPFDGNGFMEVDLVCAEAHLAIELDGPHHLSGPDAYRRDRRKDALLQENGFFVLRFLAEDVGKHLDDILDMIHRVMAHRRQNTNIPNLEVP
;
A
#
# COMPACT_ATOMS: atom_id res chain seq x y z
N MET A 1 27.13 -46.50 45.13
CA MET A 1 27.11 -45.57 46.28
C MET A 1 26.49 -44.26 45.80
N THR A 2 25.17 -44.16 45.64
CA THR A 2 24.21 -43.64 46.65
C THR A 2 24.75 -42.45 47.44
N THR A 3 24.35 -41.23 47.06
CA THR A 3 24.00 -40.19 48.04
C THR A 3 22.87 -39.31 47.50
N ASN A 4 21.77 -39.31 48.26
CA ASN A 4 20.58 -38.47 48.10
C ASN A 4 20.91 -36.98 48.32
N MET A 5 20.30 -36.10 47.53
CA MET A 5 19.92 -34.77 48.01
C MET A 5 18.41 -34.61 47.85
N LEU A 6 17.77 -34.44 49.00
CA LEU A 6 16.35 -34.28 49.24
C LEU A 6 15.82 -32.99 48.60
N LEU A 7 14.76 -33.10 47.79
CA LEU A 7 13.87 -31.99 47.49
C LEU A 7 12.74 -32.01 48.52
N GLU A 8 12.64 -30.95 49.31
CA GLU A 8 11.54 -30.71 50.26
C GLU A 8 10.17 -30.72 49.56
N PRO A 9 9.10 -31.18 50.23
CA PRO A 9 7.77 -31.23 49.65
C PRO A 9 7.20 -29.81 49.56
N LYS A 10 7.06 -29.29 48.33
CA LYS A 10 6.15 -28.17 48.08
C LYS A 10 4.74 -28.57 48.52
N ALA A 11 4.09 -27.65 49.24
CA ALA A 11 2.73 -27.75 49.75
C ALA A 11 1.73 -28.40 48.77
N PRO A 12 0.73 -29.16 49.26
CA PRO A 12 -0.16 -29.92 48.41
C PRO A 12 -0.93 -28.99 47.49
N VAL A 13 -0.62 -29.06 46.19
CA VAL A 13 -1.50 -28.54 45.15
C VAL A 13 -2.80 -29.32 45.30
N THR A 14 -3.87 -28.61 45.66
CA THR A 14 -5.24 -29.11 45.79
C THR A 14 -5.55 -30.05 44.64
N ALA A 15 -6.00 -31.27 44.98
CA ALA A 15 -6.38 -32.30 44.02
C ALA A 15 -7.44 -31.75 43.05
N LEU A 16 -7.01 -31.37 41.84
CA LEU A 16 -7.90 -31.19 40.71
C LEU A 16 -8.41 -32.58 40.35
N ASN A 17 -9.72 -32.81 40.44
CA ASN A 17 -10.38 -34.02 39.99
C ASN A 17 -10.01 -34.28 38.52
N LEU A 18 -9.03 -35.15 38.28
CA LEU A 18 -8.64 -35.60 36.95
C LEU A 18 -9.81 -36.35 36.32
N ILE A 19 -10.25 -35.87 35.16
CA ILE A 19 -11.34 -36.49 34.40
C ILE A 19 -10.74 -37.62 33.58
N ASP A 20 -11.29 -38.82 33.73
CA ASP A 20 -10.81 -40.06 33.13
C ASP A 20 -11.92 -40.77 32.32
N GLN A 21 -11.64 -41.94 31.77
CA GLN A 21 -12.61 -42.73 31.03
C GLN A 21 -13.79 -43.22 31.91
N LYS A 22 -13.66 -43.26 33.23
CA LYS A 22 -14.72 -43.66 34.18
C LYS A 22 -15.61 -42.50 34.61
N SER A 23 -15.18 -41.26 34.37
CA SER A 23 -15.90 -40.05 34.71
C SER A 23 -17.23 -39.91 33.94
N SER A 24 -18.16 -39.13 34.51
CA SER A 24 -19.50 -38.96 33.93
C SER A 24 -19.45 -38.33 32.53
N PRO A 25 -20.43 -38.63 31.64
CA PRO A 25 -20.52 -37.99 30.33
C PRO A 25 -20.53 -36.46 30.41
N THR A 26 -21.21 -35.91 31.41
CA THR A 26 -21.28 -34.46 31.66
C THR A 26 -19.90 -33.86 31.95
N ALA A 27 -19.08 -34.52 32.77
CA ALA A 27 -17.72 -34.08 33.06
C ALA A 27 -16.83 -34.11 31.80
N LYS A 28 -16.94 -35.16 30.98
CA LYS A 28 -16.21 -35.28 29.71
C LYS A 28 -16.59 -34.20 28.69
N VAL A 29 -17.89 -33.90 28.58
CA VAL A 29 -18.40 -32.82 27.72
C VAL A 29 -17.87 -31.47 28.20
N ALA A 30 -17.89 -31.20 29.50
CA ALA A 30 -17.36 -29.96 30.07
C ALA A 30 -15.85 -29.79 29.80
N LEU A 31 -15.06 -30.86 29.99
CA LEU A 31 -13.63 -30.85 29.65
C LEU A 31 -13.40 -30.55 28.17
N PHE A 32 -14.10 -31.26 27.29
CA PHE A 32 -14.00 -31.08 25.84
C PHE A 32 -14.34 -29.64 25.42
N ARG A 33 -15.45 -29.09 25.93
CA ARG A 33 -15.86 -27.71 25.68
C ARG A 33 -14.82 -26.69 26.17
N SER A 34 -14.11 -26.99 27.26
CA SER A 34 -13.09 -26.09 27.82
C SER A 34 -11.81 -26.00 26.98
N LEU A 35 -11.48 -27.06 26.23
CA LEU A 35 -10.28 -27.13 25.40
C LEU A 35 -10.56 -26.69 23.96
N PHE A 36 -11.61 -27.23 23.35
CA PHE A 36 -11.95 -26.98 21.94
C PHE A 36 -12.94 -25.82 21.78
N ARG A 37 -12.64 -24.70 22.45
CA ARG A 37 -13.51 -23.53 22.48
C ARG A 37 -13.31 -22.66 21.23
N GLY A 38 -14.41 -22.38 20.54
CA GLY A 38 -14.48 -21.45 19.42
C GLY A 38 -15.78 -20.67 19.47
N ARG A 39 -16.37 -20.36 18.31
CA ARG A 39 -17.69 -19.69 18.25
C ARG A 39 -18.78 -20.52 18.94
N GLU A 40 -19.47 -19.89 19.88
CA GLU A 40 -20.56 -20.53 20.62
C GLU A 40 -21.92 -20.34 19.95
N ASP A 41 -22.05 -19.37 19.04
CA ASP A 41 -23.31 -19.03 18.37
C ASP A 41 -23.57 -19.84 17.09
N VAL A 42 -22.59 -20.62 16.62
CA VAL A 42 -22.70 -21.49 15.43
C VAL A 42 -21.64 -22.58 15.40
N TYR A 43 -22.03 -23.78 14.97
CA TYR A 43 -21.10 -24.85 14.61
C TYR A 43 -21.29 -25.36 13.18
N PRO A 44 -20.20 -25.75 12.49
CA PRO A 44 -20.29 -26.46 11.22
C PRO A 44 -20.62 -27.94 11.44
N ARG A 45 -21.61 -28.47 10.72
CA ARG A 45 -21.94 -29.91 10.69
C ARG A 45 -21.43 -30.54 9.40
N ARG A 46 -20.88 -31.76 9.51
CA ARG A 46 -20.49 -32.57 8.36
C ARG A 46 -21.73 -33.06 7.61
N PHE A 47 -21.73 -32.93 6.30
CA PHE A 47 -22.73 -33.52 5.41
C PHE A 47 -22.07 -34.43 4.37
N GLU A 48 -22.84 -35.36 3.85
CA GLU A 48 -22.44 -36.26 2.77
C GLU A 48 -23.58 -36.35 1.77
N SER A 49 -23.31 -35.92 0.53
CA SER A 49 -24.33 -35.87 -0.51
C SER A 49 -24.51 -37.25 -1.15
N GLN A 50 -25.64 -37.90 -0.88
CA GLN A 50 -25.98 -39.19 -1.49
C GLN A 50 -26.06 -39.14 -3.02
N LYS A 51 -26.31 -37.97 -3.63
CA LYS A 51 -26.37 -37.80 -5.10
C LYS A 51 -25.02 -37.62 -5.78
N THR A 52 -24.02 -37.07 -5.09
CA THR A 52 -22.74 -36.67 -5.72
C THR A 52 -21.52 -37.31 -5.09
N GLY A 53 -21.68 -38.05 -3.99
CA GLY A 53 -20.60 -38.62 -3.18
C GLY A 53 -19.72 -37.56 -2.49
N LYS A 54 -19.99 -36.26 -2.66
CA LYS A 54 -19.20 -35.18 -2.05
C LYS A 54 -19.56 -35.04 -0.58
N SER A 55 -18.54 -35.02 0.26
CA SER A 55 -18.66 -34.69 1.68
C SER A 55 -18.01 -33.35 2.00
N GLY A 56 -18.50 -32.68 3.04
CA GLY A 56 -18.01 -31.36 3.45
C GLY A 56 -18.62 -30.90 4.76
N TYR A 57 -18.30 -29.68 5.17
CA TYR A 57 -18.85 -29.04 6.36
C TYR A 57 -19.67 -27.80 5.96
N ALA A 58 -20.80 -27.61 6.63
CA ALA A 58 -21.64 -26.42 6.44
C ALA A 58 -22.08 -25.86 7.80
N PRO A 59 -22.20 -24.51 7.95
CA PRO A 59 -22.76 -23.92 9.16
C PRO A 59 -24.18 -24.44 9.42
N SER A 60 -24.45 -24.83 10.66
CA SER A 60 -25.76 -25.36 11.05
C SER A 60 -26.78 -24.24 11.23
N CYS A 61 -27.91 -24.34 10.52
CA CYS A 61 -28.99 -23.37 10.54
C CYS A 61 -30.33 -24.09 10.79
N ALA A 62 -31.17 -23.54 11.67
CA ALA A 62 -32.49 -24.11 11.96
C ALA A 62 -33.44 -24.05 10.75
N ASN A 63 -33.28 -23.03 9.90
CA ASN A 63 -34.10 -22.82 8.71
C ASN A 63 -33.53 -23.55 7.48
N GLU A 64 -32.52 -24.39 7.66
CA GLU A 64 -31.86 -25.08 6.57
C GLU A 64 -32.83 -26.03 5.84
N TRP A 65 -32.93 -25.90 4.52
CA TRP A 65 -33.82 -26.69 3.63
C TRP A 65 -35.32 -26.37 3.70
N ASP A 66 -35.72 -25.36 4.47
CA ASP A 66 -37.06 -24.78 4.36
C ASP A 66 -37.14 -23.95 3.06
N ARG A 67 -37.92 -24.43 2.08
CA ARG A 67 -38.06 -23.79 0.77
C ARG A 67 -38.72 -22.41 0.83
N THR A 68 -39.43 -22.10 1.91
CA THR A 68 -40.10 -20.80 2.10
C THR A 68 -39.19 -19.76 2.75
N LEU A 69 -38.20 -20.19 3.54
CA LEU A 69 -37.34 -19.28 4.32
C LEU A 69 -35.86 -19.28 3.90
N CYS A 70 -35.35 -20.36 3.29
CA CYS A 70 -33.93 -20.55 2.98
C CYS A 70 -33.68 -20.98 1.52
N ASP A 71 -33.29 -20.04 0.66
CA ASP A 71 -32.84 -20.33 -0.70
C ASP A 71 -31.31 -20.46 -0.81
N LYS A 72 -30.81 -21.65 -0.46
CA LYS A 72 -29.37 -22.01 -0.52
C LYS A 72 -28.80 -22.07 -1.95
N ARG A 73 -29.64 -22.08 -2.99
CA ARG A 73 -29.19 -22.14 -4.40
C ARG A 73 -28.81 -20.77 -4.94
N THR A 74 -29.46 -19.72 -4.42
CA THR A 74 -29.35 -18.36 -4.95
C THR A 74 -28.62 -17.41 -3.99
N VAL A 75 -28.70 -17.64 -2.67
CA VAL A 75 -28.11 -16.75 -1.64
C VAL A 75 -27.11 -17.49 -0.75
N LYS A 76 -25.90 -16.93 -0.56
CA LYS A 76 -24.91 -17.44 0.40
C LYS A 76 -25.41 -17.26 1.84
N CYS A 77 -25.21 -18.25 2.70
CA CYS A 77 -25.62 -18.20 4.11
C CYS A 77 -25.06 -16.99 4.90
N SER A 78 -23.93 -16.40 4.47
CA SER A 78 -23.37 -15.19 5.09
C SER A 78 -24.19 -13.92 4.82
N ARG A 79 -25.07 -13.92 3.81
CA ARG A 79 -25.92 -12.78 3.40
C ARG A 79 -27.42 -13.10 3.47
N CYS A 80 -27.79 -14.19 4.13
CA CYS A 80 -29.19 -14.62 4.25
C CYS A 80 -29.91 -13.79 5.33
N PRO A 81 -31.02 -13.09 5.00
CA PRO A 81 -31.78 -12.30 5.97
C PRO A 81 -32.57 -13.17 6.96
N ASN A 82 -33.00 -14.37 6.55
CA ASN A 82 -33.77 -15.31 7.37
C ASN A 82 -32.87 -16.32 8.10
N ARG A 83 -31.63 -15.93 8.44
CA ARG A 83 -30.64 -16.85 9.02
C ARG A 83 -30.89 -17.07 10.51
N ARG A 84 -31.14 -18.32 10.90
CA ARG A 84 -31.25 -18.75 12.31
C ARG A 84 -30.17 -19.79 12.63
N LEU A 85 -29.02 -19.35 13.10
CA LEU A 85 -27.89 -20.22 13.43
C LEU A 85 -28.16 -21.03 14.71
N LEU A 86 -27.66 -22.25 14.76
CA LEU A 86 -27.78 -23.12 15.93
C LEU A 86 -26.55 -22.98 16.83
N PRO A 87 -26.71 -22.62 18.12
CA PRO A 87 -25.60 -22.46 19.04
C PRO A 87 -24.99 -23.80 19.46
N VAL A 88 -23.77 -23.77 19.99
CA VAL A 88 -23.09 -24.92 20.58
C VAL A 88 -23.63 -25.18 21.98
N THR A 89 -24.33 -26.30 22.14
CA THR A 89 -24.84 -26.80 23.42
C THR A 89 -24.10 -28.05 23.87
N ASP A 90 -24.19 -28.39 25.15
CA ASP A 90 -23.57 -29.60 25.68
C ASP A 90 -24.14 -30.88 25.03
N GLU A 91 -25.41 -30.84 24.63
CA GLU A 91 -26.04 -31.90 23.82
C GLU A 91 -25.37 -32.06 22.45
N THR A 92 -25.06 -30.96 21.75
CA THR A 92 -24.39 -31.04 20.44
C THR A 92 -22.98 -31.63 20.54
N ILE A 93 -22.25 -31.33 21.63
CA ILE A 93 -20.94 -31.92 21.91
C ILE A 93 -21.10 -33.40 22.25
N PHE A 94 -22.10 -33.76 23.05
CA PHE A 94 -22.41 -35.16 23.33
C PHE A 94 -22.71 -35.95 22.05
N TRP A 95 -23.51 -35.40 21.13
CA TRP A 95 -23.80 -36.02 19.83
C TRP A 95 -22.56 -36.23 18.98
N HIS A 96 -21.60 -35.30 19.02
CA HIS A 96 -20.33 -35.44 18.33
C HIS A 96 -19.46 -36.57 18.91
N LEU A 97 -19.35 -36.63 20.24
CA LEU A 97 -18.56 -37.63 20.95
C LEU A 97 -19.17 -39.02 20.88
N SER A 98 -20.50 -39.14 20.79
CA SER A 98 -21.22 -40.40 20.56
C SER A 98 -21.28 -40.78 19.08
N GLY A 99 -21.16 -39.79 18.19
CA GLY A 99 -21.28 -39.93 16.73
C GLY A 99 -22.72 -39.95 16.22
N ARG A 100 -23.73 -39.72 17.08
CA ARG A 100 -25.16 -39.75 16.72
C ARG A 100 -25.94 -38.59 17.33
N ASP A 101 -26.83 -37.99 16.56
CA ASP A 101 -27.77 -36.98 17.06
C ASP A 101 -28.97 -37.60 17.81
N ALA A 102 -29.84 -36.76 18.37
CA ALA A 102 -31.05 -37.19 19.08
C ALA A 102 -31.99 -38.10 18.26
N LYS A 103 -31.88 -38.12 16.93
CA LYS A 103 -32.66 -38.98 16.03
C LYS A 103 -31.91 -40.25 15.63
N GLY A 104 -30.73 -40.49 16.20
CA GLY A 104 -29.88 -41.63 15.89
C GLY A 104 -29.11 -41.51 14.58
N LEU A 105 -29.13 -40.35 13.92
CA LEU A 105 -28.43 -40.13 12.65
C LEU A 105 -26.96 -39.78 12.88
N PRO A 106 -26.04 -40.12 11.94
CA PRO A 106 -24.64 -39.75 12.05
C PRO A 106 -24.44 -38.25 12.28
N PHE A 107 -23.66 -37.91 13.30
CA PHE A 107 -23.40 -36.54 13.69
C PHE A 107 -21.90 -36.31 13.91
N VAL A 108 -21.34 -35.37 13.15
CA VAL A 108 -19.98 -34.86 13.30
C VAL A 108 -20.03 -33.36 13.15
N MET A 109 -19.49 -32.65 14.13
CA MET A 109 -19.33 -31.20 14.09
C MET A 109 -17.85 -30.83 13.98
N GLY A 110 -17.60 -29.63 13.45
CA GLY A 110 -16.32 -28.94 13.59
C GLY A 110 -16.48 -27.72 14.49
N VAL A 111 -15.51 -26.82 14.42
CA VAL A 111 -15.50 -25.56 15.16
C VAL A 111 -14.97 -24.42 14.29
N PHE A 112 -15.51 -23.22 14.50
CA PHE A 112 -14.92 -21.98 14.01
C PHE A 112 -14.01 -21.42 15.14
N PRO A 113 -12.67 -21.45 15.00
CA PRO A 113 -11.73 -21.17 16.07
C PRO A 113 -11.62 -19.68 16.42
N ILE A 114 -11.92 -18.79 15.47
CA ILE A 114 -11.86 -17.34 15.67
C ILE A 114 -13.21 -16.81 16.18
N LEU A 115 -13.18 -16.12 17.32
CA LEU A 115 -14.32 -15.49 17.95
C LEU A 115 -14.70 -14.18 17.25
N GLN A 116 -15.87 -13.61 17.59
CA GLN A 116 -16.36 -12.37 16.98
C GLN A 116 -15.47 -11.16 17.29
N ASP A 117 -14.72 -11.19 18.40
CA ASP A 117 -13.73 -10.19 18.82
C ASP A 117 -12.32 -10.46 18.26
N GLU A 118 -12.19 -11.37 17.29
CA GLU A 118 -10.94 -11.73 16.61
C GLU A 118 -9.89 -12.43 17.51
N THR A 119 -10.34 -13.00 18.63
CA THR A 119 -9.51 -13.86 19.51
C THR A 119 -9.74 -15.35 19.26
N CYS A 120 -8.88 -16.22 19.81
CA CYS A 120 -9.04 -17.68 19.78
C CYS A 120 -8.48 -18.34 21.06
N PHE A 121 -8.94 -19.57 21.36
CA PHE A 121 -8.50 -20.35 22.53
C PHE A 121 -7.49 -21.44 22.21
N PHE A 122 -7.27 -21.73 20.92
CA PHE A 122 -6.27 -22.69 20.49
C PHE A 122 -5.68 -22.30 19.13
N LEU A 123 -4.55 -22.91 18.81
CA LEU A 123 -3.95 -22.97 17.49
C LEU A 123 -3.80 -24.44 17.11
N ALA A 124 -4.24 -24.82 15.91
CA ALA A 124 -4.04 -26.16 15.38
C ALA A 124 -3.19 -26.10 14.10
N ALA A 125 -2.13 -26.91 14.03
CA ALA A 125 -1.33 -27.10 12.83
C ALA A 125 -1.75 -28.40 12.14
N ASP A 126 -2.18 -28.31 10.89
CA ASP A 126 -2.71 -29.41 10.09
C ASP A 126 -1.61 -30.04 9.21
N PHE A 127 -1.38 -31.35 9.36
CA PHE A 127 -0.40 -32.11 8.61
C PHE A 127 -1.09 -33.22 7.82
N ASP A 128 -1.27 -32.99 6.53
CA ASP A 128 -1.78 -33.97 5.57
C ASP A 128 -0.67 -34.47 4.63
N LYS A 129 -0.82 -35.71 4.11
CA LYS A 129 -0.06 -36.43 3.03
C LYS A 129 0.85 -37.57 3.52
N LYS A 130 1.54 -38.23 2.58
CA LYS A 130 2.38 -39.44 2.77
C LYS A 130 3.39 -39.37 3.93
N ASP A 131 3.89 -38.17 4.27
CA ASP A 131 4.90 -37.98 5.32
C ASP A 131 4.38 -37.21 6.55
N TRP A 132 3.06 -37.17 6.79
CA TRP A 132 2.49 -36.37 7.88
C TRP A 132 3.04 -36.72 9.28
N ARG A 133 3.35 -38.00 9.55
CA ARG A 133 3.89 -38.44 10.86
C ARG A 133 5.23 -37.79 11.13
N ASN A 134 6.05 -37.81 10.09
CA ASN A 134 7.39 -37.26 10.09
C ASN A 134 7.36 -35.74 10.29
N ASP A 135 6.47 -35.04 9.57
CA ASP A 135 6.30 -33.59 9.69
C ASP A 135 5.76 -33.19 11.07
N ALA A 136 4.75 -33.90 11.56
CA ALA A 136 4.15 -33.67 12.87
C ALA A 136 5.14 -33.95 14.01
N ALA A 137 5.94 -35.01 13.92
CA ALA A 137 6.98 -35.33 14.90
C ALA A 137 8.03 -34.22 15.00
N SER A 138 8.52 -33.73 13.86
CA SER A 138 9.50 -32.62 13.84
C SER A 138 8.93 -31.33 14.43
N PHE A 139 7.64 -31.05 14.17
CA PHE A 139 6.96 -29.91 14.76
C PHE A 139 6.77 -30.05 16.28
N LEU A 140 6.37 -31.24 16.76
CA LEU A 140 6.26 -31.55 18.20
C LEU A 140 7.61 -31.42 18.90
N GLU A 141 8.68 -31.97 18.33
CA GLU A 141 10.04 -31.85 18.88
C GLU A 141 10.44 -30.36 19.04
N THR A 142 10.06 -29.53 18.07
CA THR A 142 10.30 -28.08 18.14
C THR A 142 9.47 -27.45 19.26
N CYS A 143 8.20 -27.82 19.42
CA CYS A 143 7.37 -27.39 20.55
C CYS A 143 8.00 -27.79 21.90
N HIS A 144 8.48 -29.02 22.05
CA HIS A 144 9.12 -29.49 23.28
C HIS A 144 10.38 -28.69 23.62
N ARG A 145 11.22 -28.38 22.62
CA ARG A 145 12.44 -27.59 22.81
C ARG A 145 12.17 -26.15 23.23
N GLU A 146 11.11 -25.55 22.69
CA GLU A 146 10.67 -24.20 23.07
C GLU A 146 9.82 -24.20 24.37
N ASN A 147 9.67 -25.38 25.01
CA ASN A 147 8.86 -25.62 26.20
C ASN A 147 7.39 -25.20 26.01
N ILE A 148 6.82 -25.52 24.86
CA ILE A 148 5.44 -25.25 24.49
C ILE A 148 4.63 -26.56 24.53
N PRO A 149 3.58 -26.65 25.36
CA PRO A 149 2.72 -27.83 25.38
C PRO A 149 1.93 -27.94 24.07
N ALA A 150 1.98 -29.12 23.46
CA ALA A 150 1.26 -29.44 22.23
C ALA A 150 0.70 -30.88 22.32
N ALA A 151 -0.40 -31.15 21.63
CA ALA A 151 -1.05 -32.46 21.60
C ALA A 151 -1.27 -32.92 20.15
N LEU A 152 -0.87 -34.16 19.85
CA LEU A 152 -1.04 -34.76 18.52
C LEU A 152 -2.33 -35.54 18.41
N GLU A 153 -3.20 -35.20 17.46
CA GLU A 153 -4.38 -35.96 17.07
C GLU A 153 -4.15 -36.61 15.70
N ARG A 154 -4.46 -37.91 15.57
CA ARG A 154 -4.58 -38.56 14.26
C ARG A 154 -5.86 -38.12 13.57
N SER A 155 -5.79 -37.74 12.29
CA SER A 155 -6.96 -37.30 11.54
C SER A 155 -8.03 -38.40 11.40
N ARG A 156 -9.23 -38.01 10.97
CA ARG A 156 -10.35 -38.93 10.73
C ARG A 156 -10.02 -40.03 9.71
N SER A 157 -9.27 -39.72 8.65
CA SER A 157 -8.90 -40.70 7.62
C SER A 157 -7.75 -41.61 8.05
N GLY A 158 -6.97 -41.20 9.07
CA GLY A 158 -5.73 -41.87 9.47
C GLY A 158 -4.52 -41.50 8.59
N GLU A 159 -4.73 -40.72 7.52
CA GLU A 159 -3.70 -40.28 6.56
C GLU A 159 -3.19 -38.85 6.81
N GLY A 160 -3.43 -38.32 8.01
CA GLY A 160 -2.99 -37.00 8.45
C GLY A 160 -3.03 -36.87 9.97
N GLY A 161 -2.64 -35.72 10.49
CA GLY A 161 -2.72 -35.41 11.91
C GLY A 161 -2.74 -33.91 12.20
N HIS A 162 -3.33 -33.54 13.33
CA HIS A 162 -3.39 -32.17 13.80
C HIS A 162 -2.59 -32.02 15.09
N VAL A 163 -1.72 -31.01 15.16
CA VAL A 163 -1.02 -30.65 16.40
C VAL A 163 -1.73 -29.45 17.04
N TRP A 164 -2.27 -29.65 18.23
CA TRP A 164 -3.08 -28.67 18.97
C TRP A 164 -2.26 -27.98 20.06
N LEU A 165 -2.34 -26.65 20.11
CA LEU A 165 -1.79 -25.79 21.15
C LEU A 165 -2.96 -25.05 21.82
N PHE A 166 -3.11 -25.18 23.14
CA PHE A 166 -4.22 -24.58 23.88
C PHE A 166 -3.75 -23.39 24.70
N PHE A 167 -4.55 -22.33 24.75
CA PHE A 167 -4.27 -21.13 25.55
C PHE A 167 -5.13 -21.11 26.82
N GLU A 168 -4.59 -20.55 27.91
CA GLU A 168 -5.34 -20.40 29.18
C GLU A 168 -6.49 -19.40 29.05
N GLN A 169 -6.30 -18.38 28.21
CA GLN A 169 -7.20 -17.25 27.99
C GLN A 169 -7.37 -17.06 26.49
N ALA A 170 -8.41 -16.33 26.08
CA ALA A 170 -8.55 -15.93 24.69
C ALA A 170 -7.38 -15.01 24.30
N VAL A 171 -6.66 -15.38 23.25
CA VAL A 171 -5.55 -14.58 22.71
C VAL A 171 -5.92 -14.03 21.34
N PRO A 172 -5.39 -12.87 20.91
CA PRO A 172 -5.61 -12.39 19.55
C PRO A 172 -5.19 -13.44 18.51
N ALA A 173 -6.01 -13.69 17.49
CA ALA A 173 -5.70 -14.70 16.47
C ALA A 173 -4.36 -14.43 15.77
N ASN A 174 -4.00 -13.16 15.59
CA ASN A 174 -2.68 -12.74 15.10
C ASN A 174 -1.53 -13.25 15.99
N LEU A 175 -1.65 -13.14 17.31
CA LEU A 175 -0.62 -13.60 18.25
C LEU A 175 -0.43 -15.11 18.17
N ALA A 176 -1.53 -15.88 18.24
CA ALA A 176 -1.50 -17.33 18.11
C ALA A 176 -0.83 -17.76 16.79
N ARG A 177 -1.14 -17.08 15.68
CA ARG A 177 -0.54 -17.38 14.38
C ARG A 177 0.92 -16.99 14.26
N LYS A 178 1.35 -15.88 14.86
CA LYS A 178 2.77 -15.51 14.93
C LYS A 178 3.57 -16.57 15.67
N LEU A 179 3.04 -17.08 16.79
CA LEU A 179 3.62 -18.20 17.53
C LEU A 179 3.74 -19.45 16.66
N GLY A 180 2.67 -19.84 15.96
CA GLY A 180 2.70 -20.97 15.02
C GLY A 180 3.70 -20.79 13.87
N SER A 181 3.77 -19.58 13.31
CA SER A 181 4.70 -19.25 12.22
C SER A 181 6.16 -19.31 12.70
N PHE A 182 6.44 -18.86 13.92
CA PHE A 182 7.75 -19.02 14.56
C PHE A 182 8.12 -20.50 14.71
N LEU A 183 7.21 -21.32 15.23
CA LEU A 183 7.46 -22.76 15.42
C LEU A 183 7.67 -23.49 14.09
N LEU A 184 6.87 -23.17 13.06
CA LEU A 184 7.10 -23.70 11.71
C LEU A 184 8.45 -23.25 11.15
N THR A 185 8.83 -22.00 11.34
CA THR A 185 10.13 -21.47 10.89
C THR A 185 11.29 -22.24 11.54
N LYS A 186 11.21 -22.48 12.86
CA LYS A 186 12.18 -23.27 13.61
C LYS A 186 12.20 -24.75 13.21
N THR A 187 11.04 -25.32 12.91
CA THR A 187 10.94 -26.69 12.43
C THR A 187 11.60 -26.81 11.05
N MET A 188 11.34 -25.87 10.15
CA MET A 188 11.93 -25.83 8.80
C MET A 188 13.44 -25.61 8.82
N GLU A 189 14.01 -24.94 9.84
CA GLU A 189 15.47 -24.80 9.99
C GLU A 189 16.17 -26.16 10.11
N ARG A 190 15.46 -27.17 10.63
CA ARG A 190 15.96 -28.54 10.81
C ARG A 190 15.47 -29.50 9.73
N ARG A 191 14.28 -29.24 9.18
CA ARG A 191 13.66 -30.07 8.15
C ARG A 191 13.01 -29.23 7.04
N PRO A 192 13.78 -28.82 6.02
CA PRO A 192 13.29 -28.01 4.91
C PRO A 192 12.20 -28.67 4.06
N ASP A 193 12.16 -30.02 4.02
CA ASP A 193 11.21 -30.82 3.23
C ASP A 193 9.73 -30.51 3.52
N ILE A 194 9.43 -30.01 4.73
CA ILE A 194 8.07 -29.60 5.15
C ILE A 194 7.50 -28.51 4.23
N GLY A 195 8.37 -27.70 3.62
CA GLY A 195 8.02 -26.72 2.60
C GLY A 195 7.24 -25.48 3.09
N LEU A 196 7.26 -24.42 2.28
CA LEU A 196 6.63 -23.13 2.60
C LEU A 196 5.09 -23.16 2.64
N GLY A 197 4.46 -24.19 2.08
CA GLY A 197 3.00 -24.34 2.10
C GLY A 197 2.43 -24.69 3.49
N SER A 198 3.29 -25.04 4.44
CA SER A 198 2.88 -25.43 5.81
C SER A 198 2.44 -24.22 6.66
N TYR A 199 2.84 -23.00 6.30
CA TYR A 199 2.35 -21.76 6.95
C TYR A 199 0.85 -21.51 6.72
N ASP A 200 0.28 -22.06 5.65
CA ASP A 200 -1.14 -21.91 5.33
C ASP A 200 -2.01 -22.98 6.05
N ARG A 201 -1.38 -23.90 6.80
CA ARG A 201 -2.04 -25.02 7.51
C ARG A 201 -2.30 -24.77 9.00
N LEU A 202 -2.17 -23.52 9.44
CA LEU A 202 -2.47 -23.11 10.82
C LEU A 202 -3.93 -22.67 10.95
N PHE A 203 -4.63 -23.13 12.00
CA PHE A 203 -6.00 -22.75 12.34
C PHE A 203 -6.04 -22.06 13.70
N PRO A 204 -6.53 -20.81 13.80
CA PRO A 204 -7.10 -19.98 12.73
C PRO A 204 -6.05 -19.61 11.65
N ASN A 205 -6.48 -19.56 10.40
CA ASN A 205 -5.62 -19.25 9.24
C ASN A 205 -5.64 -17.76 8.82
N GLN A 206 -6.41 -16.94 9.55
CA GLN A 206 -6.61 -15.53 9.30
C GLN A 206 -6.58 -14.76 10.62
N ASP A 207 -6.16 -13.50 10.58
CA ASP A 207 -5.97 -12.66 11.77
C ASP A 207 -7.25 -11.92 12.15
N THR A 208 -8.16 -11.72 11.18
CA THR A 208 -9.36 -10.89 11.31
C THR A 208 -10.55 -11.57 10.64
N LEU A 209 -11.77 -11.25 11.06
CA LEU A 209 -13.00 -11.80 10.49
C LEU A 209 -13.64 -10.85 9.46
N PRO A 210 -14.09 -11.35 8.29
CA PRO A 210 -14.99 -10.60 7.41
C PRO A 210 -16.30 -10.26 8.10
N LYS A 211 -16.87 -9.08 7.83
CA LYS A 211 -18.21 -8.70 8.34
C LYS A 211 -19.25 -9.76 7.95
N GLY A 212 -19.90 -10.35 8.94
CA GLY A 212 -20.90 -11.42 8.76
C GLY A 212 -20.34 -12.81 8.41
N GLY A 213 -19.01 -12.97 8.36
CA GLY A 213 -18.32 -14.23 8.11
C GLY A 213 -18.19 -15.12 9.35
N PHE A 214 -18.03 -16.43 9.14
CA PHE A 214 -17.81 -17.42 10.20
C PHE A 214 -16.33 -17.69 10.47
N GLY A 215 -15.48 -17.32 9.52
CA GLY A 215 -14.08 -17.70 9.46
C GLY A 215 -13.86 -19.13 8.99
N ASN A 216 -12.61 -19.57 9.06
CA ASN A 216 -12.24 -20.91 8.60
C ASN A 216 -12.59 -21.96 9.66
N LEU A 217 -12.93 -23.16 9.22
CA LEU A 217 -13.37 -24.24 10.10
C LEU A 217 -12.28 -25.29 10.22
N ILE A 218 -12.24 -25.96 11.37
CA ILE A 218 -11.48 -27.19 11.60
C ILE A 218 -12.43 -28.25 12.15
N ALA A 219 -12.23 -29.51 11.78
CA ALA A 219 -13.00 -30.62 12.33
C ALA A 219 -12.61 -30.86 13.79
N LEU A 220 -13.57 -31.20 14.64
CA LEU A 220 -13.28 -31.50 16.05
C LEU A 220 -12.79 -32.96 16.21
N PRO A 221 -11.89 -33.22 17.19
CA PRO A 221 -11.33 -34.53 17.47
C PRO A 221 -12.29 -35.43 18.27
N LEU A 222 -11.94 -36.70 18.46
CA LEU A 222 -12.74 -37.70 19.20
C LEU A 222 -14.12 -38.00 18.60
N GLN A 223 -14.20 -37.96 17.26
CA GLN A 223 -15.43 -38.28 16.51
C GLN A 223 -15.88 -39.71 16.78
N GLY A 224 -17.10 -39.91 17.30
CA GLY A 224 -17.55 -41.22 17.79
C GLY A 224 -17.28 -42.41 16.86
N SER A 225 -17.69 -42.32 15.58
CA SER A 225 -17.49 -43.41 14.61
C SER A 225 -16.02 -43.62 14.21
N ALA A 226 -15.24 -42.54 14.07
CA ALA A 226 -13.83 -42.63 13.69
C ALA A 226 -12.98 -43.16 14.85
N ARG A 227 -13.30 -42.74 16.08
CA ARG A 227 -12.68 -43.19 17.34
C ARG A 227 -12.79 -44.70 17.52
N ASN A 228 -13.94 -45.28 17.16
CA ASN A 228 -14.13 -46.74 17.21
C ASN A 228 -13.23 -47.51 16.23
N GLN A 229 -12.72 -46.84 15.19
CA GLN A 229 -11.75 -47.39 14.24
C GLN A 229 -10.30 -47.01 14.61
N GLY A 230 -10.11 -46.41 15.79
CA GLY A 230 -8.82 -45.87 16.24
C GLY A 230 -8.45 -44.51 15.64
N ASN A 231 -9.25 -43.91 14.76
CA ASN A 231 -8.94 -42.59 14.15
C ASN A 231 -9.56 -41.43 14.94
N SER A 232 -9.13 -40.18 14.71
CA SER A 232 -9.58 -39.03 15.51
C SER A 232 -9.31 -39.20 17.01
N VAL A 233 -8.12 -39.68 17.35
CA VAL A 233 -7.64 -39.90 18.74
C VAL A 233 -6.28 -39.25 18.94
N PHE A 234 -5.99 -38.90 20.18
CA PHE A 234 -4.70 -38.38 20.59
C PHE A 234 -3.65 -39.49 20.72
N LEU A 235 -2.45 -39.19 20.23
CA LEU A 235 -1.31 -40.08 20.16
C LEU A 235 -0.18 -39.58 21.06
N ASP A 236 0.61 -40.52 21.59
CA ASP A 236 1.88 -40.23 22.24
C ASP A 236 3.01 -39.95 21.22
N ASP A 237 4.22 -39.68 21.73
CA ASP A 237 5.41 -39.39 20.93
C ASP A 237 5.84 -40.56 20.03
N HIS A 238 5.32 -41.77 20.29
CA HIS A 238 5.54 -42.98 19.50
C HIS A 238 4.39 -43.26 18.51
N PHE A 239 3.47 -42.32 18.33
CA PHE A 239 2.29 -42.45 17.47
C PHE A 239 1.31 -43.54 17.92
N VAL A 240 1.36 -43.93 19.20
CA VAL A 240 0.45 -44.90 19.81
C VAL A 240 -0.70 -44.15 20.48
N PRO A 241 -1.98 -44.54 20.25
CA PRO A 241 -3.10 -43.92 20.93
C PRO A 241 -3.00 -44.05 22.45
N PHE A 242 -3.21 -42.94 23.17
CA PHE A 242 -3.31 -43.01 24.63
C PHE A 242 -4.44 -43.94 25.07
N VAL A 243 -4.15 -44.80 26.05
CA VAL A 243 -5.12 -45.76 26.62
C VAL A 243 -6.34 -45.02 27.16
N ASP A 244 -6.11 -43.95 27.93
CA ASP A 244 -7.17 -43.05 28.40
C ASP A 244 -7.01 -41.65 27.79
N GLN A 245 -7.81 -41.41 26.75
CA GLN A 245 -7.87 -40.13 26.04
C GLN A 245 -8.32 -38.98 26.95
N TRP A 246 -9.19 -39.24 27.93
CA TRP A 246 -9.74 -38.21 28.81
C TRP A 246 -8.75 -37.80 29.88
N ALA A 247 -8.06 -38.79 30.48
CA ALA A 247 -6.99 -38.52 31.44
C ALA A 247 -5.86 -37.70 30.81
N PHE A 248 -5.48 -38.02 29.57
CA PHE A 248 -4.51 -37.24 28.80
C PHE A 248 -4.98 -35.79 28.60
N LEU A 249 -6.20 -35.59 28.08
CA LEU A 249 -6.75 -34.25 27.85
C LEU A 249 -6.88 -33.44 29.16
N SER A 250 -7.24 -34.09 30.26
CA SER A 250 -7.35 -33.46 31.58
C SER A 250 -6.00 -33.02 32.14
N GLY A 251 -4.91 -33.69 31.74
CA GLY A 251 -3.54 -33.36 32.15
C GLY A 251 -2.82 -32.34 31.25
N LEU A 252 -3.47 -31.87 30.17
CA LEU A 252 -2.84 -30.94 29.23
C LEU A 252 -2.59 -29.57 29.87
N ARG A 253 -1.33 -29.13 29.81
CA ARG A 253 -0.94 -27.76 30.16
C ARG A 253 -1.38 -26.80 29.06
N ARG A 254 -1.89 -25.64 29.47
CA ARG A 254 -2.29 -24.55 28.58
C ARG A 254 -1.21 -23.48 28.58
N ILE A 255 -1.11 -22.72 27.49
CA ILE A 255 -0.13 -21.67 27.28
C ILE A 255 -0.69 -20.37 27.86
N PRO A 256 -0.03 -19.73 28.84
CA PRO A 256 -0.40 -18.41 29.31
C PRO A 256 -0.20 -17.36 28.23
N ARG A 257 -1.09 -16.35 28.16
CA ARG A 257 -0.96 -15.24 27.19
C ARG A 257 0.41 -14.57 27.24
N ALA A 258 0.90 -14.27 28.44
CA ALA A 258 2.19 -13.59 28.64
C ALA A 258 3.36 -14.38 28.01
N ARG A 259 3.32 -15.72 28.07
CA ARG A 259 4.35 -16.57 27.47
C ARG A 259 4.29 -16.55 25.94
N ALA A 260 3.09 -16.55 25.36
CA ALA A 260 2.92 -16.42 23.91
C ALA A 260 3.41 -15.05 23.42
N ASP A 261 3.08 -13.98 24.15
CA ASP A 261 3.56 -12.61 23.87
C ASP A 261 5.09 -12.51 23.94
N GLU A 262 5.72 -13.10 24.97
CA GLU A 262 7.18 -13.13 25.13
C GLU A 262 7.89 -13.82 23.96
N ILE A 263 7.47 -15.04 23.60
CA ILE A 263 8.08 -15.80 22.50
C ILE A 263 7.95 -15.05 21.17
N VAL A 264 6.77 -14.47 20.92
CA VAL A 264 6.53 -13.73 19.69
C VAL A 264 7.36 -12.45 19.65
N ARG A 265 7.44 -11.70 20.75
CA ARG A 265 8.27 -10.49 20.84
C ARG A 265 9.74 -10.80 20.58
N ASP A 266 10.29 -11.82 21.26
CA ASP A 266 11.66 -12.28 21.05
C ASP A 266 11.92 -12.70 19.60
N ALA A 267 10.93 -13.35 18.96
CA ALA A 267 11.02 -13.74 17.56
C ALA A 267 10.90 -12.55 16.60
N GLU A 268 10.14 -11.50 16.95
CA GLU A 268 10.07 -10.24 16.20
C GLU A 268 11.40 -9.50 16.25
N GLU A 269 11.99 -9.37 17.45
CA GLU A 269 13.29 -8.73 17.67
C GLU A 269 14.41 -9.45 16.92
N LYS A 270 14.36 -10.80 16.87
CA LYS A 270 15.31 -11.63 16.13
C LYS A 270 14.96 -11.79 14.63
N GLY A 271 13.81 -11.27 14.19
CA GLY A 271 13.34 -11.35 12.80
C GLY A 271 13.00 -12.76 12.30
N SER A 272 12.76 -13.72 13.20
CA SER A 272 12.62 -15.15 12.92
C SER A 272 11.18 -15.65 12.74
N ILE A 273 10.19 -14.76 12.56
CA ILE A 273 8.77 -15.18 12.45
C ILE A 273 8.41 -15.72 11.06
N LEU A 274 8.92 -15.10 10.00
CA LEU A 274 8.69 -15.57 8.63
C LEU A 274 10.01 -15.76 7.85
N GLY A 275 11.12 -15.19 8.30
CA GLY A 275 12.46 -15.41 7.73
C GLY A 275 12.64 -15.02 6.25
N VAL A 276 11.69 -14.29 5.65
CA VAL A 276 11.59 -14.06 4.20
C VAL A 276 11.60 -12.56 3.88
N ARG A 277 12.06 -12.19 2.67
CA ARG A 277 12.12 -10.79 2.19
C ARG A 277 10.77 -10.09 2.40
N LEU A 278 10.79 -9.00 3.15
CA LEU A 278 9.68 -8.05 3.22
C LEU A 278 9.53 -7.39 1.86
N VAL A 279 8.30 -7.34 1.37
CA VAL A 279 7.96 -6.47 0.24
C VAL A 279 7.73 -5.09 0.83
N PRO A 280 8.58 -4.08 0.56
CA PRO A 280 8.32 -2.72 1.02
C PRO A 280 6.94 -2.31 0.54
N ARG A 281 6.11 -1.80 1.45
CA ARG A 281 4.80 -1.25 1.08
C ARG A 281 5.05 0.19 0.68
N ASP A 282 5.30 0.38 -0.62
CA ASP A 282 5.70 1.63 -1.25
C ASP A 282 7.14 2.07 -0.92
N GLU A 283 7.74 2.91 -1.78
CA GLU A 283 9.09 3.48 -1.57
C GLU A 283 9.13 4.49 -0.40
N ASP A 284 7.99 4.73 0.26
CA ASP A 284 7.82 5.60 1.43
C ASP A 284 7.45 4.77 2.68
N ASP A 285 8.18 3.69 2.99
CA ASP A 285 8.06 3.08 4.32
C ASP A 285 8.58 4.10 5.35
N GLU A 286 7.65 4.73 6.09
CA GLU A 286 7.84 5.83 7.05
C GLU A 286 8.68 5.46 8.29
N THR A 287 9.46 4.38 8.27
CA THR A 287 10.33 3.97 9.39
C THR A 287 11.75 3.58 8.99
N PRO A 288 12.49 4.42 8.24
CA PRO A 288 13.87 4.12 7.83
C PRO A 288 14.84 3.91 9.02
N TRP A 289 14.52 4.43 10.21
CA TRP A 289 15.32 4.26 11.43
C TRP A 289 15.20 2.88 12.10
N ILE A 290 14.26 2.03 11.69
CA ILE A 290 14.15 0.63 12.17
C ILE A 290 15.06 -0.32 11.36
N ILE A 291 15.55 0.14 10.21
CA ILE A 291 16.41 -0.64 9.31
C ILE A 291 17.87 -0.38 9.72
N PRO A 292 18.67 -1.42 10.06
CA PRO A 292 20.07 -1.21 10.41
C PRO A 292 20.84 -0.52 9.27
N PRO A 293 21.86 0.30 9.55
CA PRO A 293 22.59 1.10 8.55
C PRO A 293 23.16 0.27 7.39
N SER A 294 23.50 -1.00 7.65
CA SER A 294 23.99 -1.95 6.66
C SER A 294 22.92 -2.43 5.68
N ARG A 295 21.63 -2.22 5.98
CA ARG A 295 20.46 -2.88 5.37
C ARG A 295 20.54 -4.42 5.39
N ARG A 296 21.49 -5.00 6.14
CA ARG A 296 21.73 -6.44 6.25
C ARG A 296 21.31 -6.91 7.63
N ARG A 297 20.44 -7.93 7.69
CA ARG A 297 20.09 -8.61 8.93
C ARG A 297 21.17 -9.64 9.25
N LYS A 298 21.65 -9.69 10.50
CA LYS A 298 22.50 -10.78 10.96
C LYS A 298 21.63 -12.03 11.11
N GLU A 299 21.75 -12.97 10.18
CA GLU A 299 21.10 -14.27 10.30
C GLU A 299 21.81 -15.13 11.38
N PRO A 300 21.06 -15.91 12.18
CA PRO A 300 21.65 -16.77 13.20
C PRO A 300 22.59 -17.81 12.56
N PRO A 301 23.78 -18.08 13.13
CA PRO A 301 24.78 -18.96 12.53
C PRO A 301 24.22 -20.36 12.25
N ILE A 302 24.62 -20.97 11.13
CA ILE A 302 24.30 -22.39 10.85
C ILE A 302 25.18 -23.22 11.78
N THR A 303 24.56 -24.04 12.63
CA THR A 303 25.25 -24.91 13.60
C THR A 303 25.75 -26.22 12.98
N ASP A 304 25.24 -26.59 11.81
CA ASP A 304 25.59 -27.82 11.11
C ASP A 304 26.93 -27.71 10.35
N PRO A 305 27.67 -28.82 10.15
CA PRO A 305 28.92 -28.79 9.40
C PRO A 305 28.68 -28.33 7.96
N LEU A 306 29.32 -27.24 7.56
CA LEU A 306 29.18 -26.67 6.23
C LEU A 306 30.09 -27.38 5.22
N PRO A 307 29.64 -27.57 3.96
CA PRO A 307 30.50 -28.11 2.91
C PRO A 307 31.66 -27.14 2.61
N GLN A 308 32.84 -27.66 2.29
CA GLN A 308 33.99 -26.84 1.90
C GLN A 308 33.76 -26.17 0.54
N SER A 309 33.16 -26.90 -0.40
CA SER A 309 32.86 -26.42 -1.75
C SER A 309 31.47 -26.87 -2.21
N VAL A 310 30.80 -26.01 -2.96
CA VAL A 310 29.49 -26.29 -3.58
C VAL A 310 29.57 -26.01 -5.08
N GLU A 311 29.19 -27.00 -5.89
CA GLU A 311 28.99 -26.81 -7.33
C GLU A 311 27.63 -26.15 -7.60
N ILE A 312 27.66 -25.09 -8.39
CA ILE A 312 26.50 -24.34 -8.87
C ILE A 312 26.39 -24.56 -10.38
N ILE A 313 25.31 -25.19 -10.82
CA ILE A 313 25.02 -25.38 -12.24
C ILE A 313 24.07 -24.26 -12.69
N LEU A 314 24.55 -23.40 -13.59
CA LEU A 314 23.75 -22.31 -14.16
C LEU A 314 23.08 -22.79 -15.44
N GLY A 315 21.76 -22.87 -15.46
CA GLY A 315 20.95 -23.16 -16.65
C GLY A 315 19.85 -22.11 -16.82
N ASP A 316 18.61 -22.56 -17.06
CA ASP A 316 17.43 -21.69 -16.94
C ASP A 316 17.15 -21.29 -15.47
N GLN A 317 17.67 -22.06 -14.51
CA GLN A 317 17.68 -21.75 -13.09
C GLN A 317 19.07 -22.01 -12.50
N ILE A 318 19.26 -21.67 -11.23
CA ILE A 318 20.46 -22.01 -10.46
C ILE A 318 20.19 -23.36 -9.81
N TYR A 319 20.91 -24.40 -10.23
CA TYR A 319 20.77 -25.74 -9.66
C TYR A 319 21.90 -26.02 -8.68
N ILE A 320 21.55 -26.53 -7.50
CA ILE A 320 22.49 -26.97 -6.46
C ILE A 320 22.09 -28.37 -6.01
N SER A 321 23.05 -29.28 -5.89
CA SER A 321 22.79 -30.67 -5.45
C SER A 321 22.30 -30.71 -4.01
N LYS A 322 21.30 -31.55 -3.73
CA LYS A 322 20.78 -31.75 -2.37
C LYS A 322 21.72 -32.56 -1.48
N ASP A 323 22.53 -33.45 -2.06
CA ASP A 323 23.37 -34.40 -1.32
C ASP A 323 24.42 -33.70 -0.43
N ILE A 324 24.78 -32.47 -0.78
CA ILE A 324 25.80 -31.66 -0.10
C ILE A 324 25.20 -30.56 0.80
N LEU A 325 23.88 -30.37 0.78
CA LEU A 325 23.23 -29.28 1.51
C LEU A 325 22.77 -29.74 2.89
N THR A 326 23.26 -29.08 3.93
CA THR A 326 22.67 -29.22 5.26
C THR A 326 21.27 -28.61 5.29
N PRO A 327 20.38 -29.08 6.19
CA PRO A 327 19.04 -28.53 6.35
C PRO A 327 19.02 -27.01 6.55
N GLY A 328 19.91 -26.48 7.39
CA GLY A 328 20.03 -25.04 7.61
C GLY A 328 20.42 -24.26 6.34
N LEU A 329 21.39 -24.77 5.56
CA LEU A 329 21.84 -24.13 4.32
C LEU A 329 20.75 -24.17 3.24
N TRP A 330 20.05 -25.30 3.12
CA TRP A 330 18.91 -25.45 2.21
C TRP A 330 17.81 -24.43 2.54
N ASN A 331 17.42 -24.28 3.81
CA ASN A 331 16.38 -23.33 4.18
C ASN A 331 16.78 -21.88 3.82
N ARG A 332 18.04 -21.48 4.05
CA ARG A 332 18.54 -20.16 3.64
C ARG A 332 18.43 -19.94 2.14
N LEU A 333 18.82 -20.93 1.34
CA LEU A 333 18.71 -20.86 -0.13
C LEU A 333 17.24 -20.71 -0.58
N VAL A 334 16.31 -21.48 0.00
CA VAL A 334 14.86 -21.36 -0.32
C VAL A 334 14.32 -19.98 0.07
N ARG A 335 14.74 -19.42 1.22
CA ARG A 335 14.32 -18.10 1.69
C ARG A 335 14.80 -16.97 0.77
N LEU A 336 15.97 -17.09 0.14
CA LEU A 336 16.43 -16.13 -0.88
C LEU A 336 15.48 -16.06 -2.08
N ALA A 337 14.84 -17.19 -2.41
CA ALA A 337 13.88 -17.33 -3.49
C ALA A 337 12.42 -17.25 -3.02
N ALA A 338 12.15 -16.65 -1.86
CA ALA A 338 10.80 -16.45 -1.35
C ALA A 338 10.53 -14.98 -1.01
N PHE A 339 9.25 -14.57 -1.08
CA PHE A 339 8.79 -13.26 -0.63
C PHE A 339 7.36 -13.31 -0.08
N GLN A 340 6.97 -12.30 0.69
CA GLN A 340 5.60 -12.18 1.23
C GLN A 340 4.58 -11.92 0.12
N ASN A 341 3.46 -12.65 0.10
CA ASN A 341 2.40 -12.44 -0.89
C ASN A 341 1.54 -11.21 -0.54
N PRO A 342 1.66 -10.08 -1.25
CA PRO A 342 0.94 -8.86 -0.89
C PRO A 342 -0.57 -8.99 -1.03
N GLU A 343 -1.05 -9.88 -1.92
CA GLU A 343 -2.48 -10.14 -2.09
C GLU A 343 -3.10 -10.76 -0.83
N PHE A 344 -2.38 -11.67 -0.18
CA PHE A 344 -2.80 -12.26 1.10
C PHE A 344 -2.99 -11.19 2.15
N TYR A 345 -1.97 -10.35 2.35
CA TYR A 345 -2.00 -9.33 3.39
C TYR A 345 -2.99 -8.20 3.07
N LYS A 346 -3.24 -7.90 1.79
CA LYS A 346 -4.26 -6.94 1.37
C LYS A 346 -5.67 -7.48 1.62
N ALA A 347 -5.93 -8.74 1.26
CA ALA A 347 -7.19 -9.40 1.56
C ALA A 347 -7.45 -9.42 3.08
N GLN A 348 -6.42 -9.74 3.86
CA GLN A 348 -6.47 -9.74 5.32
C GLN A 348 -6.75 -8.33 5.89
N ALA A 349 -6.02 -7.29 5.47
CA ALA A 349 -6.24 -5.92 5.93
C ALA A 349 -7.65 -5.39 5.57
N MET A 350 -8.21 -5.84 4.45
CA MET A 350 -9.58 -5.52 4.02
C MET A 350 -10.65 -6.40 4.68
N ARG A 351 -10.28 -7.31 5.60
CA ARG A 351 -11.17 -8.31 6.20
C ARG A 351 -11.91 -9.15 5.17
N LEU A 352 -11.26 -9.51 4.07
CA LEU A 352 -11.78 -10.39 3.02
C LEU A 352 -11.25 -11.82 3.21
N SER A 353 -11.90 -12.79 2.56
CA SER A 353 -11.47 -14.20 2.61
C SER A 353 -10.06 -14.37 2.04
N THR A 354 -9.17 -14.99 2.81
CA THR A 354 -7.81 -15.40 2.40
C THR A 354 -7.75 -16.83 1.85
N PHE A 355 -8.89 -17.49 1.73
CA PHE A 355 -8.98 -18.88 1.30
C PHE A 355 -8.35 -19.09 -0.09
N LYS A 356 -7.37 -20.00 -0.17
CA LYS A 356 -6.54 -20.34 -1.37
C LYS A 356 -5.51 -19.28 -1.79
N ILE A 357 -5.31 -18.20 -1.04
CA ILE A 357 -4.24 -17.24 -1.32
C ILE A 357 -3.06 -17.62 -0.42
N PRO A 358 -1.90 -18.03 -0.97
CA PRO A 358 -0.76 -18.43 -0.14
C PRO A 358 -0.14 -17.21 0.54
N ARG A 359 0.33 -17.34 1.77
CA ARG A 359 0.95 -16.22 2.52
C ARG A 359 2.36 -15.85 2.04
N LEU A 360 3.13 -16.85 1.59
CA LEU A 360 4.46 -16.70 1.01
C LEU A 360 4.44 -17.18 -0.44
N VAL A 361 5.10 -16.43 -1.31
CA VAL A 361 5.37 -16.88 -2.68
C VAL A 361 6.78 -17.46 -2.68
N GLY A 362 6.87 -18.79 -2.77
CA GLY A 362 8.13 -19.48 -3.04
C GLY A 362 8.38 -19.59 -4.54
N CYS A 363 9.56 -19.20 -4.99
CA CYS A 363 10.01 -19.31 -6.38
C CYS A 363 11.11 -20.37 -6.58
N ALA A 364 11.52 -21.06 -5.51
CA ALA A 364 12.38 -22.23 -5.61
C ALA A 364 11.57 -23.47 -6.07
N GLU A 365 12.15 -24.29 -6.94
CA GLU A 365 11.60 -25.60 -7.28
C GLU A 365 12.40 -26.71 -6.60
N ASP A 366 11.65 -27.70 -6.12
CA ASP A 366 12.20 -28.88 -5.47
C ASP A 366 12.27 -30.03 -6.47
N HIS A 367 13.48 -30.38 -6.92
CA HIS A 367 13.71 -31.56 -7.75
C HIS A 367 14.26 -32.72 -6.91
N PRO A 368 14.20 -33.97 -7.40
CA PRO A 368 14.65 -35.13 -6.62
C PRO A 368 16.10 -35.04 -6.13
N ARG A 369 17.02 -34.53 -6.97
CA ARG A 369 18.46 -34.42 -6.64
C ARG A 369 18.97 -32.99 -6.49
N HIS A 370 18.18 -32.00 -6.89
CA HIS A 370 18.64 -30.61 -6.94
C HIS A 370 17.58 -29.66 -6.38
N ILE A 371 18.01 -28.57 -5.78
CA ILE A 371 17.17 -27.37 -5.61
C ILE A 371 17.41 -26.45 -6.80
N ALA A 372 16.33 -25.89 -7.36
CA ALA A 372 16.41 -24.89 -8.41
C ALA A 372 15.95 -23.52 -7.91
N LEU A 373 16.85 -22.54 -7.92
CA LEU A 373 16.57 -21.15 -7.53
C LEU A 373 16.43 -20.25 -8.77
N PRO A 374 15.65 -19.16 -8.68
CA PRO A 374 15.60 -18.14 -9.73
C PRO A 374 16.98 -17.54 -10.01
N ARG A 375 17.34 -17.35 -11.28
CA ARG A 375 18.69 -16.90 -11.67
C ARG A 375 19.07 -15.51 -11.20
N GLY A 376 18.09 -14.64 -10.97
CA GLY A 376 18.30 -13.29 -10.44
C GLY A 376 18.84 -13.29 -9.01
N CYS A 377 18.76 -14.42 -8.29
CA CYS A 377 19.32 -14.60 -6.96
C CYS A 377 20.81 -14.99 -6.96
N ILE A 378 21.49 -15.09 -8.13
CA ILE A 378 22.88 -15.57 -8.18
C ILE A 378 23.85 -14.73 -7.35
N ASP A 379 23.68 -13.40 -7.36
CA ASP A 379 24.50 -12.48 -6.56
C ASP A 379 24.27 -12.73 -5.06
N ASP A 380 23.03 -12.98 -4.66
CA ASP A 380 22.67 -13.30 -3.27
C ASP A 380 23.21 -14.68 -2.84
N VAL A 381 23.16 -15.68 -3.72
CA VAL A 381 23.71 -17.03 -3.46
C VAL A 381 25.22 -16.98 -3.31
N ARG A 382 25.93 -16.26 -4.19
CA ARG A 382 27.38 -16.06 -4.08
C ARG A 382 27.75 -15.31 -2.81
N GLN A 383 26.98 -14.29 -2.44
CA GLN A 383 27.18 -13.57 -1.19
C GLN A 383 26.97 -14.49 0.02
N LEU A 384 25.90 -15.30 0.03
CA LEU A 384 25.62 -16.24 1.11
C LEU A 384 26.77 -17.25 1.29
N PHE A 385 27.26 -17.84 0.20
CA PHE A 385 28.36 -18.79 0.26
C PHE A 385 29.67 -18.12 0.69
N SER A 386 29.95 -16.89 0.23
CA SER A 386 31.10 -16.10 0.68
C SER A 386 31.04 -15.78 2.18
N ASP A 387 29.88 -15.34 2.67
CA ASP A 387 29.65 -15.05 4.10
C ASP A 387 29.84 -16.30 4.98
N LEU A 388 29.51 -17.47 4.43
CA LEU A 388 29.69 -18.79 5.08
C LEU A 388 31.06 -19.44 4.79
N ARG A 389 31.94 -18.77 4.03
CA ARG A 389 33.26 -19.26 3.61
C ARG A 389 33.23 -20.60 2.85
N ILE A 390 32.20 -20.80 2.04
CA ILE A 390 32.02 -21.95 1.16
C ILE A 390 32.58 -21.59 -0.23
N GLU A 391 33.48 -22.42 -0.77
CA GLU A 391 34.02 -22.24 -2.11
C GLU A 391 32.96 -22.55 -3.17
N THR A 392 32.85 -21.72 -4.20
CA THR A 392 31.82 -21.87 -5.25
C THR A 392 32.44 -22.30 -6.58
N LEU A 393 32.10 -23.50 -7.04
CA LEU A 393 32.47 -23.99 -8.36
C LEU A 393 31.31 -23.75 -9.33
N ILE A 394 31.55 -23.09 -10.46
CA ILE A 394 30.48 -22.70 -11.39
C ILE A 394 30.58 -23.51 -12.67
N ARG A 395 29.52 -24.26 -12.98
CA ARG A 395 29.32 -24.94 -14.24
C ARG A 395 28.23 -24.20 -15.04
N ASP A 396 28.62 -23.57 -16.14
CA ASP A 396 27.71 -22.77 -16.96
C ASP A 396 27.12 -23.60 -18.11
N GLU A 397 25.87 -24.01 -17.97
CA GLU A 397 25.06 -24.75 -18.97
C GLU A 397 24.06 -23.82 -19.68
N ARG A 398 24.19 -22.50 -19.52
CA ARG A 398 23.32 -21.53 -20.18
C ARG A 398 23.56 -21.50 -21.67
N TYR A 399 22.50 -21.23 -22.42
CA TYR A 399 22.60 -21.02 -23.85
C TYR A 399 23.21 -19.64 -24.13
N SER A 400 24.43 -19.63 -24.66
CA SER A 400 25.17 -18.40 -24.99
C SER A 400 24.64 -17.69 -26.24
N GLY A 401 23.78 -18.35 -27.03
CA GLY A 401 23.21 -17.81 -28.26
C GLY A 401 24.00 -18.15 -29.51
N THR A 402 23.38 -17.89 -30.67
CA THR A 402 24.09 -17.85 -31.96
C THR A 402 24.64 -16.45 -32.24
N PRO A 403 25.81 -16.31 -32.86
CA PRO A 403 26.37 -14.99 -33.18
C PRO A 403 25.45 -14.15 -34.06
N LEU A 404 25.25 -12.90 -33.68
CA LEU A 404 24.48 -11.87 -34.40
C LEU A 404 25.40 -10.68 -34.70
N THR A 405 25.78 -10.51 -35.97
CA THR A 405 26.60 -9.38 -36.40
C THR A 405 25.71 -8.24 -36.86
N VAL A 406 25.48 -7.26 -35.97
CA VAL A 406 24.69 -6.05 -36.27
C VAL A 406 25.40 -4.81 -35.75
N PRO A 407 25.63 -3.78 -36.59
CA PRO A 407 26.18 -2.52 -36.12
C PRO A 407 25.10 -1.71 -35.39
N PHE A 408 25.49 -0.97 -34.35
CA PHE A 408 24.62 0.05 -33.79
C PHE A 408 24.84 1.37 -34.54
N GLN A 409 23.81 1.84 -35.24
CA GLN A 409 23.84 3.06 -36.06
C GLN A 409 23.38 4.32 -35.30
N GLY A 410 22.96 4.18 -34.04
CA GLY A 410 22.56 5.31 -33.19
C GLY A 410 23.75 5.97 -32.48
N LYS A 411 23.52 7.16 -31.93
CA LYS A 411 24.40 7.80 -30.94
C LYS A 411 23.70 7.82 -29.58
N LEU A 412 24.33 7.27 -28.56
CA LEU A 412 23.85 7.40 -27.18
C LEU A 412 24.12 8.82 -26.68
N ARG A 413 23.20 9.35 -25.90
CA ARG A 413 23.41 10.58 -25.13
C ARG A 413 24.31 10.32 -23.92
N ASP A 414 24.92 11.35 -23.37
CA ASP A 414 25.86 11.23 -22.25
C ASP A 414 25.21 10.57 -21.01
N ASP A 415 23.96 10.92 -20.71
CA ASP A 415 23.15 10.30 -19.64
C ASP A 415 22.89 8.80 -19.90
N GLN A 416 22.81 8.38 -21.17
CA GLN A 416 22.59 7.00 -21.57
C GLN A 416 23.88 6.17 -21.60
N VAL A 417 25.04 6.78 -21.82
CA VAL A 417 26.34 6.06 -21.89
C VAL A 417 26.65 5.36 -20.56
N ALA A 418 26.49 6.07 -19.44
CA ALA A 418 26.69 5.49 -18.11
C ALA A 418 25.74 4.32 -17.84
N ALA A 419 24.45 4.48 -18.20
CA ALA A 419 23.45 3.43 -18.04
C ALA A 419 23.77 2.20 -18.90
N ALA A 420 24.14 2.42 -20.17
CA ALA A 420 24.48 1.36 -21.12
C ALA A 420 25.74 0.57 -20.68
N ALA A 421 26.80 1.27 -20.26
CA ALA A 421 28.02 0.65 -19.76
C ALA A 421 27.76 -0.19 -18.49
N THR A 422 26.99 0.35 -17.54
CA THR A 422 26.62 -0.37 -16.31
C THR A 422 25.82 -1.64 -16.64
N MET A 423 24.84 -1.54 -17.55
CA MET A 423 24.05 -2.70 -17.97
C MET A 423 24.88 -3.75 -18.73
N ALA A 424 25.87 -3.34 -19.53
CA ALA A 424 26.74 -4.25 -20.27
C ALA A 424 27.74 -5.00 -19.40
N ALA A 425 28.13 -4.44 -18.26
CA ALA A 425 29.03 -5.10 -17.30
C ALA A 425 28.40 -6.32 -16.61
N HIS A 426 27.08 -6.49 -16.72
CA HIS A 426 26.34 -7.58 -16.10
C HIS A 426 25.59 -8.44 -17.12
N GLU A 427 25.54 -9.75 -16.88
CA GLU A 427 24.80 -10.69 -17.73
C GLU A 427 23.29 -10.54 -17.53
N THR A 428 22.88 -10.29 -16.29
CA THR A 428 21.48 -10.08 -15.88
C THR A 428 21.31 -8.75 -15.14
N GLY A 429 20.19 -8.08 -15.38
CA GLY A 429 19.84 -6.87 -14.65
C GLY A 429 18.63 -6.12 -15.16
N ILE A 430 18.18 -5.15 -14.35
CA ILE A 430 17.08 -4.25 -14.68
C ILE A 430 17.60 -2.81 -14.81
N LEU A 431 17.19 -2.16 -15.91
CA LEU A 431 17.28 -0.71 -16.09
C LEU A 431 15.96 -0.08 -15.66
N ALA A 432 16.00 0.66 -14.54
CA ALA A 432 14.88 1.44 -14.03
C ALA A 432 15.02 2.90 -14.49
N ALA A 433 14.32 3.27 -15.55
CA ALA A 433 14.44 4.60 -16.14
C ALA A 433 13.11 5.12 -16.68
N THR A 434 12.83 6.39 -16.44
CA THR A 434 11.59 7.07 -16.84
C THR A 434 11.25 6.88 -18.32
N THR A 435 9.99 7.05 -18.65
CA THR A 435 9.55 7.21 -20.04
C THR A 435 10.29 8.39 -20.69
N ALA A 436 10.67 8.24 -21.97
CA ALA A 436 11.51 9.18 -22.73
C ALA A 436 13.03 9.17 -22.44
N PHE A 437 13.54 8.45 -21.42
CA PHE A 437 14.99 8.24 -21.27
C PHE A 437 15.62 7.48 -22.46
N GLY A 438 14.81 6.73 -23.21
CA GLY A 438 15.29 5.97 -24.37
C GLY A 438 15.67 4.53 -24.04
N LYS A 439 14.89 3.86 -23.18
CA LYS A 439 15.06 2.44 -22.83
C LYS A 439 15.24 1.54 -24.06
N THR A 440 14.45 1.76 -25.11
CA THR A 440 14.55 1.01 -26.38
C THR A 440 15.89 1.23 -27.09
N VAL A 441 16.47 2.43 -27.01
CA VAL A 441 17.79 2.74 -27.60
C VAL A 441 18.89 1.96 -26.88
N ILE A 442 18.86 1.96 -25.55
CA ILE A 442 19.80 1.18 -24.73
C ILE A 442 19.60 -0.32 -24.97
N GLY A 443 18.35 -0.78 -25.09
CA GLY A 443 18.04 -2.16 -25.46
C GLY A 443 18.65 -2.55 -26.81
N ALA A 444 18.46 -1.74 -27.86
CA ALA A 444 19.08 -1.97 -29.16
C ALA A 444 20.62 -1.95 -29.11
N TRP A 445 21.20 -1.02 -28.34
CA TRP A 445 22.65 -0.96 -28.13
C TRP A 445 23.18 -2.21 -27.42
N LEU A 446 22.47 -2.71 -26.39
CA LEU A 446 22.84 -3.94 -25.68
C LEU A 446 22.79 -5.16 -26.61
N ILE A 447 21.80 -5.23 -27.51
CA ILE A 447 21.68 -6.30 -28.51
C ILE A 447 22.91 -6.30 -29.44
N ALA A 448 23.26 -5.13 -29.98
CA ALA A 448 24.44 -4.99 -30.83
C ALA A 448 25.74 -5.30 -30.08
N LYS A 449 25.86 -4.84 -28.82
CA LYS A 449 27.07 -5.04 -27.99
C LYS A 449 27.27 -6.50 -27.59
N ARG A 450 26.18 -7.22 -27.27
CA ARG A 450 26.22 -8.65 -26.91
C ARG A 450 26.38 -9.54 -28.14
N GLY A 451 25.85 -9.12 -29.29
CA GLY A 451 26.11 -9.77 -30.58
C GLY A 451 25.63 -11.21 -30.63
N VAL A 452 24.49 -11.53 -30.00
CA VAL A 452 23.89 -12.87 -30.00
C VAL A 452 22.41 -12.81 -30.34
N ASN A 453 21.85 -13.93 -30.78
CA ASN A 453 20.43 -13.99 -31.11
C ASN A 453 19.54 -13.60 -29.91
N THR A 454 18.54 -12.76 -30.19
CA THR A 454 17.79 -12.05 -29.17
C THR A 454 16.27 -12.20 -29.33
N LEU A 455 15.59 -12.43 -28.23
CA LEU A 455 14.13 -12.34 -28.11
C LEU A 455 13.72 -11.13 -27.27
N VAL A 456 13.03 -10.18 -27.89
CA VAL A 456 12.40 -9.04 -27.19
C VAL A 456 10.96 -9.40 -26.85
N VAL A 457 10.63 -9.40 -25.56
CA VAL A 457 9.31 -9.75 -25.03
C VAL A 457 8.58 -8.49 -24.60
N VAL A 458 7.40 -8.27 -25.17
CA VAL A 458 6.51 -7.14 -24.88
C VAL A 458 5.13 -7.64 -24.43
N HIS A 459 4.31 -6.78 -23.84
CA HIS A 459 2.95 -7.12 -23.37
C HIS A 459 1.84 -6.75 -24.36
N ARG A 460 2.13 -5.91 -25.36
CA ARG A 460 1.17 -5.45 -26.38
C ARG A 460 1.73 -5.45 -27.79
N ARG A 461 0.82 -5.57 -28.75
CA ARG A 461 1.13 -5.56 -30.19
C ARG A 461 1.68 -4.22 -30.66
N GLN A 462 1.14 -3.11 -30.17
CA GLN A 462 1.60 -1.76 -30.54
C GLN A 462 3.08 -1.57 -30.21
N LEU A 463 3.51 -2.05 -29.04
CA LEU A 463 4.91 -2.02 -28.62
C LEU A 463 5.77 -2.93 -29.47
N MET A 464 5.27 -4.11 -29.87
CA MET A 464 5.99 -4.98 -30.80
C MET A 464 6.30 -4.26 -32.12
N ASP A 465 5.29 -3.60 -32.72
CA ASP A 465 5.50 -2.87 -33.98
C ASP A 465 6.48 -1.70 -33.80
N GLN A 466 6.45 -0.98 -32.66
CA GLN A 466 7.43 0.06 -32.31
C GLN A 466 8.85 -0.48 -32.13
N TRP A 467 9.01 -1.62 -31.44
CA TRP A 467 10.31 -2.26 -31.28
C TRP A 467 10.89 -2.69 -32.61
N VAL A 468 10.08 -3.27 -33.51
CA VAL A 468 10.55 -3.65 -34.85
C VAL A 468 11.02 -2.43 -35.64
N GLU A 469 10.29 -1.32 -35.60
CA GLU A 469 10.70 -0.06 -36.26
C GLU A 469 12.01 0.49 -35.68
N ARG A 470 12.14 0.52 -34.35
CA ARG A 470 13.32 1.03 -33.66
C ARG A 470 14.54 0.14 -33.88
N LEU A 471 14.40 -1.19 -33.81
CA LEU A 471 15.47 -2.13 -34.09
C LEU A 471 15.91 -2.04 -35.55
N ALA A 472 14.98 -1.92 -36.49
CA ALA A 472 15.31 -1.74 -37.91
C ALA A 472 16.16 -0.48 -38.13
N GLY A 473 15.75 0.64 -37.52
CA GLY A 473 16.48 1.91 -37.63
C GLY A 473 17.84 1.90 -36.91
N PHE A 474 17.92 1.42 -35.67
CA PHE A 474 19.15 1.47 -34.88
C PHE A 474 20.16 0.38 -35.24
N LEU A 475 19.72 -0.74 -35.81
CA LEU A 475 20.60 -1.86 -36.16
C LEU A 475 20.86 -1.98 -37.67
N GLY A 476 20.30 -1.07 -38.48
CA GLY A 476 20.44 -1.11 -39.94
C GLY A 476 19.82 -2.36 -40.59
N LEU A 477 18.84 -2.99 -39.92
CA LEU A 477 18.22 -4.23 -40.40
C LEU A 477 16.91 -3.93 -41.13
N PRO A 478 16.61 -4.62 -42.25
CA PRO A 478 15.29 -4.54 -42.86
C PRO A 478 14.20 -5.00 -41.88
N ALA A 479 13.09 -4.25 -41.75
CA ALA A 479 11.99 -4.63 -40.83
C ALA A 479 11.33 -5.99 -41.11
N LYS A 480 11.67 -6.63 -42.25
CA LYS A 480 11.25 -7.99 -42.63
C LYS A 480 12.19 -9.08 -42.10
N SER A 481 13.44 -8.78 -41.80
CA SER A 481 14.41 -9.73 -41.21
C SER A 481 14.26 -9.84 -39.70
N ILE A 482 13.43 -9.01 -39.08
CA ILE A 482 13.09 -9.07 -37.66
C ILE A 482 11.81 -9.91 -37.52
N GLY A 483 11.90 -11.04 -36.83
CA GLY A 483 10.76 -11.94 -36.67
C GLY A 483 9.71 -11.39 -35.71
N ARG A 484 8.47 -11.86 -35.91
CA ARG A 484 7.30 -11.38 -35.14
C ARG A 484 6.47 -12.55 -34.65
N ILE A 485 6.26 -12.59 -33.34
CA ILE A 485 5.53 -13.66 -32.66
C ILE A 485 4.38 -13.03 -31.86
N GLY A 486 3.21 -12.92 -32.50
CA GLY A 486 2.00 -12.40 -31.85
C GLY A 486 1.04 -11.68 -32.80
N GLY A 487 -0.18 -11.42 -32.32
CA GLY A 487 -1.21 -10.71 -33.07
C GLY A 487 -1.65 -11.41 -34.37
N GLY A 488 -1.64 -12.75 -34.38
CA GLY A 488 -1.99 -13.59 -35.54
C GLY A 488 -0.83 -13.88 -36.51
N LYS A 489 0.37 -13.34 -36.26
CA LYS A 489 1.58 -13.64 -37.04
C LYS A 489 2.50 -14.56 -36.24
N LYS A 490 2.98 -15.63 -36.86
CA LYS A 490 4.02 -16.52 -36.34
C LYS A 490 5.09 -16.69 -37.42
N LYS A 491 6.01 -15.74 -37.49
CA LYS A 491 7.18 -15.82 -38.36
C LYS A 491 8.43 -15.51 -37.52
N PRO A 492 8.84 -16.44 -36.65
CA PRO A 492 10.11 -16.32 -35.95
C PRO A 492 11.27 -16.47 -36.96
N THR A 493 12.35 -15.76 -36.73
CA THR A 493 13.62 -15.94 -37.46
C THR A 493 14.64 -16.71 -36.66
N GLY A 494 14.49 -16.77 -35.32
CA GLY A 494 15.49 -17.37 -34.42
C GLY A 494 16.75 -16.51 -34.25
N ILE A 495 16.82 -15.35 -34.90
CA ILE A 495 17.97 -14.43 -34.90
C ILE A 495 17.65 -13.19 -34.07
N LEU A 496 16.67 -12.39 -34.49
CA LEU A 496 16.20 -11.22 -33.75
C LEU A 496 14.69 -11.13 -33.88
N ASP A 497 14.01 -11.49 -32.80
CA ASP A 497 12.56 -11.64 -32.80
C ASP A 497 11.91 -10.78 -31.73
N VAL A 498 10.72 -10.26 -32.04
CA VAL A 498 9.88 -9.53 -31.09
C VAL A 498 8.58 -10.30 -30.86
N ALA A 499 8.31 -10.63 -29.61
CA ALA A 499 7.21 -11.47 -29.21
C ALA A 499 6.29 -10.80 -28.18
N VAL A 500 4.98 -11.00 -28.33
CA VAL A 500 4.03 -10.62 -27.30
C VAL A 500 3.90 -11.78 -26.30
N ILE A 501 4.02 -11.51 -25.00
CA ILE A 501 4.12 -12.53 -23.95
C ILE A 501 2.95 -13.54 -23.96
N GLN A 502 1.72 -13.10 -24.24
CA GLN A 502 0.55 -13.99 -24.31
C GLN A 502 0.61 -14.97 -25.48
N SER A 503 1.49 -14.74 -26.46
CA SER A 503 1.72 -15.67 -27.57
C SER A 503 2.78 -16.72 -27.27
N LEU A 504 3.60 -16.48 -26.23
CA LEU A 504 4.64 -17.39 -25.75
C LEU A 504 4.12 -18.41 -24.73
N VAL A 505 2.99 -18.11 -24.07
CA VAL A 505 2.36 -18.98 -23.08
C VAL A 505 0.96 -19.38 -23.54
N ARG A 506 0.66 -20.69 -23.55
CA ARG A 506 -0.69 -21.21 -23.81
C ARG A 506 -1.03 -22.31 -22.82
N LYS A 507 -2.13 -22.15 -22.07
CA LYS A 507 -2.57 -23.11 -21.05
C LYS A 507 -1.43 -23.52 -20.09
N ASP A 508 -0.69 -22.54 -19.57
CA ASP A 508 0.48 -22.72 -18.69
C ASP A 508 1.69 -23.43 -19.30
N VAL A 509 1.69 -23.69 -20.62
CA VAL A 509 2.85 -24.24 -21.34
C VAL A 509 3.57 -23.11 -22.08
N VAL A 510 4.88 -23.01 -21.84
CA VAL A 510 5.78 -22.07 -22.51
C VAL A 510 6.23 -22.69 -23.84
N ASN A 511 6.31 -21.88 -24.89
CA ASN A 511 6.81 -22.32 -26.18
C ASN A 511 8.32 -22.61 -26.14
N ASP A 512 8.74 -23.76 -26.66
CA ASP A 512 10.14 -24.22 -26.67
C ASP A 512 11.10 -23.22 -27.33
N LEU A 513 10.62 -22.39 -28.28
CA LEU A 513 11.42 -21.35 -28.92
C LEU A 513 12.08 -20.39 -27.92
N VAL A 514 11.50 -20.21 -26.73
CA VAL A 514 12.06 -19.32 -25.70
C VAL A 514 13.44 -19.81 -25.22
N GLY A 515 13.72 -21.12 -25.32
CA GLY A 515 15.00 -21.72 -25.00
C GLY A 515 16.10 -21.53 -26.05
N GLU A 516 15.76 -21.03 -27.24
CA GLU A 516 16.65 -20.96 -28.41
C GLU A 516 17.36 -19.61 -28.56
N TYR A 517 17.27 -18.71 -27.59
CA TYR A 517 17.87 -17.36 -27.65
C TYR A 517 18.95 -17.16 -26.59
N GLY A 518 20.08 -16.55 -26.97
CA GLY A 518 21.16 -16.20 -26.03
C GLY A 518 20.88 -14.96 -25.20
N HIS A 519 20.00 -14.08 -25.67
CA HIS A 519 19.62 -12.84 -24.97
C HIS A 519 18.09 -12.63 -24.97
N LEU A 520 17.52 -12.43 -23.78
CA LEU A 520 16.14 -12.00 -23.61
C LEU A 520 16.05 -10.55 -23.11
N VAL A 521 15.17 -9.76 -23.72
CA VAL A 521 14.84 -8.41 -23.28
C VAL A 521 13.37 -8.34 -22.91
N PHE A 522 13.05 -8.07 -21.65
CA PHE A 522 11.67 -7.85 -21.20
C PHE A 522 11.38 -6.35 -21.13
N ASP A 523 10.49 -5.87 -21.99
CA ASP A 523 10.05 -4.47 -21.99
C ASP A 523 8.82 -4.25 -21.10
N GLU A 524 8.85 -3.16 -20.34
CA GLU A 524 7.89 -2.82 -19.29
C GLU A 524 7.61 -4.01 -18.35
N CYS A 525 8.68 -4.58 -17.79
CA CYS A 525 8.59 -5.82 -16.99
C CYS A 525 7.65 -5.71 -15.77
N HIS A 526 7.34 -4.49 -15.30
CA HIS A 526 6.37 -4.23 -14.25
C HIS A 526 4.90 -4.42 -14.64
N HIS A 527 4.57 -4.41 -15.94
CA HIS A 527 3.21 -4.61 -16.43
C HIS A 527 2.89 -6.07 -16.79
N LEU A 528 3.91 -6.93 -16.91
CA LEU A 528 3.71 -8.34 -17.26
C LEU A 528 2.96 -9.05 -16.13
N SER A 529 2.01 -9.95 -16.41
CA SER A 529 1.42 -10.78 -15.35
C SER A 529 2.54 -11.54 -14.64
N ALA A 530 2.59 -11.49 -13.30
CA ALA A 530 3.64 -12.16 -12.53
C ALA A 530 3.75 -13.64 -12.92
N GLN A 531 2.61 -14.33 -13.08
CA GLN A 531 2.58 -15.75 -13.46
C GLN A 531 3.15 -16.00 -14.86
N SER A 532 2.64 -15.33 -15.89
CA SER A 532 3.12 -15.55 -17.27
C SER A 532 4.57 -15.11 -17.47
N PHE A 533 4.97 -14.03 -16.81
CA PHE A 533 6.35 -13.55 -16.80
C PHE A 533 7.28 -14.55 -16.14
N ILE A 534 6.96 -15.01 -14.92
CA ILE A 534 7.75 -16.02 -14.21
C ILE A 534 7.87 -17.28 -15.07
N GLN A 535 6.77 -17.75 -15.68
CA GLN A 535 6.82 -18.94 -16.54
C GLN A 535 7.79 -18.78 -17.71
N VAL A 536 7.70 -17.69 -18.48
CA VAL A 536 8.57 -17.46 -19.65
C VAL A 536 10.02 -17.24 -19.22
N ALA A 537 10.26 -16.36 -18.25
CA ALA A 537 11.61 -16.04 -17.80
C ALA A 537 12.30 -17.26 -17.17
N ARG A 538 11.56 -18.05 -16.38
CA ARG A 538 12.07 -19.27 -15.74
C ARG A 538 12.51 -20.33 -16.75
N LYS A 539 11.84 -20.46 -17.90
CA LYS A 539 12.16 -21.48 -18.92
C LYS A 539 13.17 -21.03 -19.98
N ALA A 540 13.57 -19.75 -19.98
CA ALA A 540 14.51 -19.23 -20.94
C ALA A 540 15.95 -19.69 -20.65
N LYS A 541 16.65 -20.36 -21.55
CA LYS A 541 18.04 -20.78 -21.29
C LYS A 541 19.09 -19.69 -21.52
N ALA A 542 18.65 -18.49 -21.91
CA ALA A 542 19.53 -17.37 -22.25
C ALA A 542 20.55 -17.04 -21.15
N LYS A 543 21.81 -16.91 -21.56
CA LYS A 543 22.88 -16.36 -20.74
C LYS A 543 22.58 -14.92 -20.30
N PHE A 544 21.99 -14.13 -21.20
CA PHE A 544 21.73 -12.71 -20.98
C PHE A 544 20.24 -12.42 -20.76
N ILE A 545 19.88 -11.74 -19.67
CA ILE A 545 18.52 -11.25 -19.41
C ILE A 545 18.53 -9.77 -19.06
N THR A 546 17.69 -8.99 -19.73
CA THR A 546 17.57 -7.55 -19.49
C THR A 546 16.11 -7.20 -19.21
N GLY A 547 15.84 -6.60 -18.05
CA GLY A 547 14.56 -5.96 -17.76
C GLY A 547 14.61 -4.46 -18.05
N LEU A 548 13.66 -3.94 -18.80
CA LEU A 548 13.49 -2.51 -19.06
C LEU A 548 12.18 -2.06 -18.41
N SER A 549 12.23 -1.04 -17.55
CA SER A 549 11.02 -0.55 -16.89
C SER A 549 11.09 0.92 -16.49
N ALA A 550 9.95 1.62 -16.55
CA ALA A 550 9.81 2.95 -15.95
C ALA A 550 9.76 2.90 -14.42
N THR A 551 9.01 1.95 -13.88
CA THR A 551 8.86 1.74 -12.43
C THR A 551 9.08 0.26 -12.13
N VAL A 552 9.87 -0.06 -11.11
CA VAL A 552 10.09 -1.47 -10.72
C VAL A 552 9.02 -1.97 -9.75
N THR A 553 8.35 -1.06 -9.06
CA THR A 553 7.25 -1.37 -8.15
C THR A 553 6.00 -1.72 -8.95
N ARG A 554 5.35 -2.83 -8.59
CA ARG A 554 4.11 -3.29 -9.21
C ARG A 554 2.91 -2.93 -8.33
N LYS A 555 1.76 -2.69 -8.95
CA LYS A 555 0.49 -2.43 -8.24
C LYS A 555 0.02 -3.60 -7.36
N ASP A 556 0.36 -4.84 -7.74
CA ASP A 556 0.08 -6.06 -6.97
C ASP A 556 1.12 -6.34 -5.88
N GLY A 557 2.18 -5.54 -5.78
CA GLY A 557 3.31 -5.72 -4.87
C GLY A 557 4.22 -6.91 -5.21
N GLN A 558 3.94 -7.70 -6.24
CA GLN A 558 4.71 -8.92 -6.58
C GLN A 558 6.01 -8.63 -7.35
N HIS A 559 6.55 -7.42 -7.21
CA HIS A 559 7.76 -6.98 -7.90
C HIS A 559 9.04 -7.74 -7.54
N PRO A 560 9.18 -8.40 -6.36
CA PRO A 560 10.32 -9.28 -6.11
C PRO A 560 10.47 -10.40 -7.15
N ALA A 561 9.37 -10.87 -7.74
CA ALA A 561 9.42 -11.84 -8.83
C ALA A 561 10.20 -11.33 -10.04
N ILE A 562 10.17 -10.03 -10.32
CA ILE A 562 10.95 -9.42 -11.41
C ILE A 562 12.44 -9.49 -11.08
N PHE A 563 12.82 -9.14 -9.84
CA PHE A 563 14.22 -9.22 -9.41
C PHE A 563 14.74 -10.65 -9.39
N MET A 564 13.92 -11.61 -8.96
CA MET A 564 14.28 -13.03 -8.95
C MET A 564 14.53 -13.59 -10.35
N GLN A 565 13.89 -13.06 -11.40
CA GLN A 565 14.05 -13.57 -12.77
C GLN A 565 15.04 -12.75 -13.61
N CYS A 566 14.97 -11.43 -13.56
CA CYS A 566 15.83 -10.54 -14.34
C CYS A 566 17.12 -10.13 -13.62
N GLY A 567 17.25 -10.35 -12.32
CA GLY A 567 18.33 -9.83 -11.50
C GLY A 567 18.02 -8.46 -10.87
N PRO A 568 18.96 -7.92 -10.08
CA PRO A 568 18.76 -6.65 -9.38
C PRO A 568 18.74 -5.45 -10.34
N ILE A 569 18.34 -4.30 -9.81
CA ILE A 569 18.42 -3.03 -10.53
C ILE A 569 19.89 -2.66 -10.66
N ARG A 570 20.43 -2.66 -11.88
CA ARG A 570 21.82 -2.30 -12.13
C ARG A 570 22.00 -0.80 -12.29
N PHE A 571 20.99 -0.11 -12.83
CA PHE A 571 21.00 1.33 -12.99
C PHE A 571 19.60 1.92 -12.75
N ARG A 572 19.53 2.98 -11.96
CA ARG A 572 18.31 3.73 -11.65
C ARG A 572 18.52 5.19 -12.02
N VAL A 573 17.66 5.72 -12.89
CA VAL A 573 17.65 7.14 -13.24
C VAL A 573 16.78 7.89 -12.24
N ASP A 574 17.31 8.95 -11.62
CA ASP A 574 16.50 9.87 -10.83
C ASP A 574 15.64 10.75 -11.76
N ALA A 575 14.32 10.59 -11.64
CA ALA A 575 13.35 11.34 -12.44
C ALA A 575 13.44 12.85 -12.19
N ARG A 576 13.78 13.30 -10.97
CA ARG A 576 13.87 14.72 -10.62
C ARG A 576 15.10 15.38 -11.21
N ALA A 577 16.26 14.73 -11.11
CA ALA A 577 17.49 15.21 -11.76
C ALA A 577 17.28 15.34 -13.27
N GLN A 578 16.64 14.35 -13.88
CA GLN A 578 16.34 14.37 -15.30
C GLN A 578 15.30 15.44 -15.69
N ALA A 579 14.29 15.69 -14.84
CA ALA A 579 13.30 16.73 -15.10
C ALA A 579 13.94 18.14 -15.09
N ARG A 580 14.96 18.36 -14.24
CA ARG A 580 15.72 19.62 -14.16
C ARG A 580 16.59 19.88 -15.38
N GLU A 581 17.13 18.84 -16.01
CA GLU A 581 17.97 18.95 -17.21
C GLU A 581 17.17 19.17 -18.51
N ARG A 582 15.83 19.07 -18.46
CA ARG A 582 14.99 19.24 -19.65
C ARG A 582 14.77 20.73 -19.96
N PRO A 583 14.65 21.09 -21.24
CA PRO A 583 14.49 22.49 -21.67
C PRO A 583 13.08 23.06 -21.46
N PHE A 584 12.19 22.37 -20.74
CA PHE A 584 10.80 22.78 -20.53
C PHE A 584 10.35 22.56 -19.08
N THR A 585 9.48 23.46 -18.60
CA THR A 585 8.94 23.42 -17.23
C THR A 585 7.83 22.37 -17.09
N HIS A 586 7.64 21.85 -15.87
CA HIS A 586 6.65 20.82 -15.56
C HIS A 586 5.68 21.33 -14.47
N SER A 587 4.42 21.59 -14.86
CA SER A 587 3.42 22.20 -13.98
C SER A 587 2.17 21.33 -13.87
N VAL A 588 1.63 21.18 -12.67
CA VAL A 588 0.31 20.57 -12.42
C VAL A 588 -0.66 21.66 -11.98
N PHE A 589 -1.71 21.89 -12.73
CA PHE A 589 -2.82 22.76 -12.39
C PHE A 589 -3.90 21.93 -11.70
N VAL A 590 -4.05 22.12 -10.40
CA VAL A 590 -5.12 21.46 -9.66
C VAL A 590 -6.43 22.22 -9.91
N ARG A 591 -7.51 21.47 -10.12
CA ARG A 591 -8.86 22.00 -10.35
C ARG A 591 -9.81 21.42 -9.30
N PRO A 592 -9.97 22.08 -8.14
CA PRO A 592 -10.97 21.68 -7.15
C PRO A 592 -12.35 21.63 -7.80
N THR A 593 -13.09 20.56 -7.57
CA THR A 593 -14.47 20.41 -8.03
C THR A 593 -15.40 20.53 -6.83
N GLY A 594 -16.60 21.06 -7.04
CA GLY A 594 -17.68 21.06 -6.04
C GLY A 594 -18.45 19.74 -6.00
N PHE A 595 -17.86 18.63 -6.45
CA PHE A 595 -18.55 17.35 -6.57
C PHE A 595 -18.96 16.83 -5.19
N ARG A 596 -20.24 16.54 -5.03
CA ARG A 596 -20.79 15.93 -3.81
C ARG A 596 -21.63 14.71 -4.18
N PRO A 597 -21.33 13.53 -3.59
CA PRO A 597 -22.08 12.34 -3.88
C PRO A 597 -23.52 12.46 -3.37
N ILE A 598 -24.45 11.97 -4.17
CA ILE A 598 -25.87 11.86 -3.87
C ILE A 598 -26.12 10.62 -3.02
N LYS A 599 -25.41 9.51 -3.30
CA LYS A 599 -25.54 8.28 -2.52
C LYS A 599 -24.77 8.37 -1.20
N PRO A 600 -25.32 7.81 -0.11
CA PRO A 600 -24.58 7.71 1.15
C PRO A 600 -23.35 6.80 1.00
N PRO A 601 -22.28 7.04 1.77
CA PRO A 601 -21.07 6.22 1.69
C PRO A 601 -21.32 4.77 2.09
N ASP A 602 -21.00 3.83 1.20
CA ASP A 602 -21.13 2.39 1.47
C ASP A 602 -19.98 1.88 2.37
N PRO A 603 -20.25 0.98 3.33
CA PRO A 603 -19.22 0.37 4.17
C PRO A 603 -18.21 -0.53 3.42
N ASP A 604 -18.50 -0.97 2.19
CA ASP A 604 -17.55 -1.63 1.28
C ASP A 604 -16.86 -0.58 0.37
N PRO A 605 -15.55 -0.34 0.55
CA PRO A 605 -14.81 0.65 -0.23
C PRO A 605 -14.84 0.42 -1.75
N ARG A 606 -15.06 -0.82 -2.24
CA ARG A 606 -15.11 -1.11 -3.68
C ARG A 606 -16.44 -0.71 -4.29
N ILE A 607 -17.53 -0.93 -3.56
CA ILE A 607 -18.88 -0.57 -3.97
C ILE A 607 -18.97 0.95 -3.94
N GLN A 608 -18.56 1.57 -2.82
CA GLN A 608 -18.44 3.02 -2.70
C GLN A 608 -17.63 3.63 -3.87
N PHE A 609 -16.50 3.01 -4.22
CA PHE A 609 -15.68 3.47 -5.35
C PHE A 609 -16.39 3.37 -6.71
N HIS A 610 -17.16 2.29 -6.95
CA HIS A 610 -17.92 2.13 -8.18
C HIS A 610 -19.05 3.18 -8.27
N ASP A 611 -19.80 3.34 -7.18
CA ASP A 611 -20.88 4.32 -7.09
C ASP A 611 -20.38 5.75 -7.30
N LEU A 612 -19.28 6.13 -6.64
CA LEU A 612 -18.64 7.43 -6.81
C LEU A 612 -18.22 7.67 -8.26
N TYR A 613 -17.71 6.65 -8.95
CA TYR A 613 -17.35 6.77 -10.36
C TYR A 613 -18.58 7.02 -11.23
N ASP A 614 -19.65 6.25 -11.03
CA ASP A 614 -20.88 6.41 -11.80
C ASP A 614 -21.48 7.81 -11.60
N GLU A 615 -21.40 8.36 -10.39
CA GLU A 615 -21.85 9.72 -10.08
C GLU A 615 -20.93 10.80 -10.68
N LEU A 616 -19.61 10.62 -10.63
CA LEU A 616 -18.64 11.55 -11.26
C LEU A 616 -18.84 11.67 -12.78
N LEU A 617 -19.28 10.59 -13.44
CA LEU A 617 -19.57 10.58 -14.88
C LEU A 617 -20.76 11.47 -15.22
N LEU A 618 -21.78 11.46 -14.36
CA LEU A 618 -23.05 12.15 -14.56
C LEU A 618 -23.04 13.60 -14.07
N ASP A 619 -21.98 14.03 -13.37
CA ASP A 619 -21.86 15.41 -12.90
C ASP A 619 -21.66 16.39 -14.07
N GLY A 620 -22.73 17.10 -14.41
CA GLY A 620 -22.75 18.08 -15.49
C GLY A 620 -21.89 19.31 -15.22
N SER A 621 -21.71 19.73 -13.97
CA SER A 621 -20.91 20.89 -13.61
C SER A 621 -19.41 20.61 -13.77
N ARG A 622 -18.97 19.44 -13.33
CA ARG A 622 -17.61 18.94 -13.49
C ARG A 622 -17.26 18.73 -14.96
N ASN A 623 -18.16 18.13 -15.73
CA ASN A 623 -17.95 17.93 -17.17
C ASN A 623 -17.91 19.26 -17.96
N ARG A 624 -18.65 20.30 -17.51
CA ARG A 624 -18.54 21.66 -18.07
C ARG A 624 -17.18 22.28 -17.76
N LEU A 625 -16.70 22.20 -16.52
CA LEU A 625 -15.37 22.69 -16.14
C LEU A 625 -14.28 22.04 -16.98
N ILE A 626 -14.35 20.71 -17.15
CA ILE A 626 -13.40 19.96 -18.00
C ILE A 626 -13.41 20.46 -19.44
N GLN A 627 -14.61 20.66 -19.99
CA GLN A 627 -14.79 21.16 -21.34
C GLN A 627 -14.20 22.57 -21.52
N GLU A 628 -14.45 23.48 -20.59
CA GLU A 628 -13.95 24.86 -20.64
C GLU A 628 -12.42 24.89 -20.57
N ASP A 629 -11.81 24.16 -19.63
CA ASP A 629 -10.35 24.07 -19.52
C ASP A 629 -9.70 23.47 -20.79
N ILE A 630 -10.34 22.48 -21.44
CA ILE A 630 -9.88 21.92 -22.72
C ILE A 630 -9.92 22.98 -23.83
N LEU A 631 -11.03 23.71 -23.96
CA LEU A 631 -11.18 24.75 -24.98
C LEU A 631 -10.19 25.90 -24.77
N ASN A 632 -9.95 26.31 -23.52
CA ASN A 632 -8.96 27.32 -23.16
C ASN A 632 -7.54 26.87 -23.53
N SER A 633 -7.18 25.62 -23.21
CA SER A 633 -5.87 25.06 -23.59
C SER A 633 -5.65 25.06 -25.10
N ILE A 634 -6.68 24.77 -25.90
CA ILE A 634 -6.62 24.84 -27.37
C ILE A 634 -6.57 26.29 -27.86
N GLY A 635 -7.24 27.21 -27.16
CA GLY A 635 -7.15 28.66 -27.36
C GLY A 635 -5.71 29.14 -27.33
N GLU A 636 -4.94 28.67 -26.34
CA GLU A 636 -3.50 28.92 -26.17
C GLU A 636 -2.60 28.24 -27.22
N GLY A 637 -3.16 27.49 -28.17
CA GLY A 637 -2.39 26.79 -29.22
C GLY A 637 -1.71 25.49 -28.75
N ARG A 638 -2.11 24.94 -27.61
CA ARG A 638 -1.54 23.71 -27.05
C ARG A 638 -2.09 22.44 -27.71
N SER A 639 -1.40 21.32 -27.47
CA SER A 639 -1.77 19.99 -27.97
C SER A 639 -2.19 19.06 -26.82
N PRO A 640 -3.46 19.09 -26.40
CA PRO A 640 -3.93 18.32 -25.24
C PRO A 640 -4.22 16.85 -25.51
N LEU A 641 -3.91 16.04 -24.51
CA LEU A 641 -4.32 14.65 -24.32
C LEU A 641 -5.31 14.59 -23.16
N VAL A 642 -6.53 14.10 -23.42
CA VAL A 642 -7.59 13.97 -22.42
C VAL A 642 -7.78 12.49 -22.10
N LEU A 643 -7.56 12.11 -20.83
CA LEU A 643 -7.63 10.73 -20.37
C LEU A 643 -8.79 10.50 -19.42
N THR A 644 -9.58 9.48 -19.72
CA THR A 644 -10.61 8.90 -18.84
C THR A 644 -10.43 7.38 -18.75
N GLU A 645 -11.05 6.71 -17.78
CA GLU A 645 -10.96 5.25 -17.57
C GLU A 645 -12.25 4.51 -17.99
N ARG A 646 -13.32 5.24 -18.30
CA ARG A 646 -14.63 4.67 -18.66
C ARG A 646 -15.02 5.08 -20.08
N GLN A 647 -15.58 4.14 -20.85
CA GLN A 647 -16.01 4.40 -22.22
C GLN A 647 -17.19 5.38 -22.25
N GLU A 648 -18.15 5.26 -21.34
CA GLU A 648 -19.30 6.18 -21.23
C GLU A 648 -18.87 7.64 -21.04
N HIS A 649 -17.84 7.89 -20.21
CA HIS A 649 -17.29 9.24 -20.05
C HIS A 649 -16.65 9.78 -21.32
N LEU A 650 -15.95 8.89 -22.02
CA LEU A 650 -15.26 9.22 -23.25
C LEU A 650 -16.28 9.69 -24.28
N ASP A 651 -17.39 8.97 -24.41
CA ASP A 651 -18.47 9.29 -25.35
C ASP A 651 -19.17 10.60 -24.96
N GLU A 652 -19.37 10.85 -23.65
CA GLU A 652 -19.90 12.11 -23.14
C GLU A 652 -19.00 13.31 -23.46
N LEU A 653 -17.70 13.20 -23.15
CA LEU A 653 -16.72 14.25 -23.44
C LEU A 653 -16.56 14.46 -24.95
N ALA A 654 -16.57 13.38 -25.75
CA ALA A 654 -16.50 13.47 -27.21
C ALA A 654 -17.69 14.28 -27.75
N ARG A 655 -18.91 13.96 -27.32
CA ARG A 655 -20.13 14.67 -27.75
C ARG A 655 -20.12 16.15 -27.39
N ARG A 656 -19.56 16.50 -26.22
CA ARG A 656 -19.44 17.90 -25.77
C ARG A 656 -18.43 18.70 -26.58
N LEU A 657 -17.40 18.04 -27.08
CA LEU A 657 -16.28 18.63 -27.81
C LEU A 657 -16.49 18.61 -29.34
N GLU A 658 -17.38 17.75 -29.82
CA GLU A 658 -17.78 17.65 -31.22
C GLU A 658 -18.32 18.99 -31.75
N GLY A 659 -17.91 19.37 -32.96
CA GLY A 659 -18.27 20.65 -33.58
C GLY A 659 -17.57 21.90 -33.00
N LYS A 660 -16.87 21.79 -31.86
CA LYS A 660 -16.14 22.91 -31.23
C LYS A 660 -14.63 22.88 -31.51
N ILE A 661 -14.11 21.73 -31.95
CA ILE A 661 -12.68 21.51 -32.16
C ILE A 661 -12.46 21.00 -33.59
N PRO A 662 -11.50 21.59 -34.35
CA PRO A 662 -11.25 21.19 -35.74
C PRO A 662 -10.86 19.72 -35.90
N HIS A 663 -9.97 19.24 -35.03
CA HIS A 663 -9.42 17.88 -35.08
C HIS A 663 -9.59 17.16 -33.74
N LEU A 664 -10.75 16.54 -33.53
CA LEU A 664 -11.00 15.66 -32.39
C LEU A 664 -10.68 14.21 -32.75
N ILE A 665 -9.73 13.62 -32.03
CA ILE A 665 -9.30 12.23 -32.22
C ILE A 665 -9.71 11.42 -31.00
N VAL A 666 -10.67 10.52 -31.16
CA VAL A 666 -11.15 9.65 -30.07
C VAL A 666 -10.50 8.27 -30.19
N LEU A 667 -9.98 7.73 -29.08
CA LEU A 667 -9.29 6.44 -29.02
C LEU A 667 -9.78 5.60 -27.84
N HIS A 668 -10.43 4.47 -28.10
CA HIS A 668 -10.88 3.53 -27.07
C HIS A 668 -10.44 2.10 -27.32
N GLY A 669 -10.46 1.29 -26.27
CA GLY A 669 -10.27 -0.15 -26.38
C GLY A 669 -11.38 -0.79 -27.23
N GLY A 670 -11.02 -1.75 -28.08
CA GLY A 670 -11.96 -2.50 -28.92
C GLY A 670 -12.13 -2.01 -30.37
N MET A 671 -11.51 -0.89 -30.76
CA MET A 671 -11.56 -0.41 -32.16
C MET A 671 -10.98 -1.40 -33.17
N ALA A 672 -11.58 -1.44 -34.37
CA ALA A 672 -11.12 -2.32 -35.44
C ALA A 672 -9.76 -1.89 -36.00
N ARG A 673 -8.97 -2.85 -36.49
CA ARG A 673 -7.59 -2.60 -36.96
C ARG A 673 -7.52 -1.62 -38.13
N LYS A 674 -8.52 -1.61 -39.01
CA LYS A 674 -8.61 -0.71 -40.17
C LYS A 674 -8.84 0.73 -39.71
N GLU A 675 -9.70 0.91 -38.71
CA GLU A 675 -10.05 2.19 -38.12
C GLU A 675 -8.87 2.81 -37.37
N LEU A 676 -8.18 2.04 -36.53
CA LEU A 676 -6.95 2.49 -35.85
C LEU A 676 -5.87 2.96 -36.82
N LYS A 677 -5.69 2.25 -37.95
CA LYS A 677 -4.70 2.64 -38.98
C LYS A 677 -5.11 3.93 -39.68
N SER A 678 -6.41 4.11 -39.94
CA SER A 678 -6.97 5.35 -40.49
C SER A 678 -6.77 6.54 -39.54
N ILE A 679 -7.09 6.36 -38.26
CA ILE A 679 -6.91 7.40 -37.23
C ILE A 679 -5.43 7.78 -37.10
N GLN A 680 -4.51 6.81 -37.09
CA GLN A 680 -3.07 7.08 -37.06
C GLN A 680 -2.57 7.81 -38.31
N ALA A 681 -3.11 7.48 -39.49
CA ALA A 681 -2.78 8.20 -40.73
C ALA A 681 -3.26 9.66 -40.65
N ARG A 682 -4.53 9.88 -40.28
CA ARG A 682 -5.09 11.22 -40.03
C ARG A 682 -4.26 12.00 -39.01
N LEU A 683 -3.86 11.37 -37.92
CA LEU A 683 -3.03 12.01 -36.89
C LEU A 683 -1.68 12.51 -37.44
N LYS A 684 -1.07 11.75 -38.36
CA LYS A 684 0.19 12.12 -39.03
C LYS A 684 -0.01 13.19 -40.10
N GLU A 685 -1.15 13.21 -40.77
CA GLU A 685 -1.51 14.20 -41.80
C GLU A 685 -1.84 15.58 -41.22
N ILE A 686 -2.32 15.65 -39.97
CA ILE A 686 -2.56 16.94 -39.31
C ILE A 686 -1.25 17.73 -39.20
N PRO A 687 -1.16 18.94 -39.80
CA PRO A 687 0.02 19.81 -39.72
C PRO A 687 0.42 20.17 -38.29
N GLN A 688 1.68 20.55 -38.08
CA GLN A 688 2.21 20.84 -36.73
C GLN A 688 1.59 22.09 -36.06
N ASP A 689 1.01 22.99 -36.85
CA ASP A 689 0.41 24.25 -36.45
C ASP A 689 -1.11 24.18 -36.23
N GLN A 690 -1.76 23.05 -36.58
CA GLN A 690 -3.20 22.91 -36.43
C GLN A 690 -3.62 22.38 -35.06
N LYS A 691 -4.66 23.01 -34.51
CA LYS A 691 -5.28 22.69 -33.22
C LYS A 691 -5.94 21.32 -33.24
N ARG A 692 -5.66 20.49 -32.24
CA ARG A 692 -6.19 19.13 -32.14
C ARG A 692 -6.29 18.65 -30.69
N VAL A 693 -7.17 17.69 -30.45
CA VAL A 693 -7.34 17.04 -29.15
C VAL A 693 -7.32 15.53 -29.33
N VAL A 694 -6.53 14.85 -28.51
CA VAL A 694 -6.58 13.39 -28.41
C VAL A 694 -7.37 13.03 -27.15
N LEU A 695 -8.56 12.46 -27.32
CA LEU A 695 -9.42 11.99 -26.24
C LEU A 695 -9.35 10.47 -26.18
N ALA A 696 -8.97 9.89 -25.04
CA ALA A 696 -8.72 8.46 -24.98
C ALA A 696 -8.94 7.80 -23.63
N THR A 697 -9.12 6.48 -23.67
CA THR A 697 -9.10 5.66 -22.46
C THR A 697 -7.66 5.44 -21.96
N GLY A 698 -7.44 5.56 -20.65
CA GLY A 698 -6.12 5.42 -20.02
C GLY A 698 -5.43 4.09 -20.34
N ARG A 699 -6.20 2.98 -20.35
CA ARG A 699 -5.72 1.66 -20.79
C ARG A 699 -5.15 1.66 -22.20
N PHE A 700 -5.65 2.48 -23.13
CA PHE A 700 -5.20 2.48 -24.52
C PHE A 700 -3.93 3.33 -24.71
N ILE A 701 -3.90 4.55 -24.14
CA ILE A 701 -2.76 5.48 -24.29
C ILE A 701 -1.58 5.13 -23.38
N GLY A 702 -1.85 4.54 -22.20
CA GLY A 702 -0.82 4.21 -21.22
C GLY A 702 0.35 3.46 -21.84
N GLU A 703 0.08 2.55 -22.79
CA GLU A 703 1.07 1.66 -23.38
C GLU A 703 1.04 1.73 -24.92
N GLY A 704 1.98 2.47 -25.51
CA GLY A 704 2.28 2.39 -26.95
C GLY A 704 1.72 3.50 -27.85
N PHE A 705 1.20 4.61 -27.32
CA PHE A 705 0.90 5.80 -28.13
C PHE A 705 2.16 6.70 -28.28
N ASP A 706 2.41 7.18 -29.51
CA ASP A 706 3.57 8.00 -29.85
C ASP A 706 3.15 9.25 -30.61
N ASP A 707 3.23 10.40 -29.93
CA ASP A 707 3.11 11.71 -30.55
C ASP A 707 3.95 12.73 -29.77
N SER A 708 4.98 13.30 -30.38
CA SER A 708 5.91 14.23 -29.73
C SER A 708 5.32 15.61 -29.48
N ARG A 709 4.25 15.99 -30.19
CA ARG A 709 3.63 17.32 -30.08
C ARG A 709 2.83 17.52 -28.80
N LEU A 710 2.42 16.45 -28.10
CA LEU A 710 1.60 16.55 -26.89
C LEU A 710 2.32 17.31 -25.77
N ASP A 711 1.68 18.34 -25.23
CA ASP A 711 2.23 19.21 -24.17
C ASP A 711 1.32 19.31 -22.93
N THR A 712 0.04 18.97 -23.06
CA THR A 712 -0.96 19.15 -22.01
C THR A 712 -1.71 17.85 -21.76
N LEU A 713 -1.92 17.50 -20.50
CA LEU A 713 -2.66 16.30 -20.10
C LEU A 713 -3.83 16.69 -19.19
N PHE A 714 -5.03 16.22 -19.52
CA PHE A 714 -6.21 16.32 -18.68
C PHE A 714 -6.50 14.95 -18.06
N LEU A 715 -6.43 14.84 -16.73
CA LEU A 715 -6.79 13.64 -16.00
C LEU A 715 -8.21 13.77 -15.46
N THR A 716 -9.19 13.36 -16.26
CA THR A 716 -10.61 13.65 -15.98
C THR A 716 -11.24 12.69 -14.98
N LEU A 717 -10.58 11.60 -14.61
CA LEU A 717 -11.02 10.69 -13.54
C LEU A 717 -9.89 10.44 -12.53
N PRO A 718 -10.24 10.20 -11.24
CA PRO A 718 -9.27 10.08 -10.17
C PRO A 718 -8.47 8.77 -10.29
N VAL A 719 -7.18 8.86 -10.60
CA VAL A 719 -6.24 7.73 -10.53
C VAL A 719 -5.44 7.81 -9.23
N SER A 720 -4.93 6.70 -8.68
CA SER A 720 -4.17 6.71 -7.41
C SER A 720 -2.84 5.98 -7.44
N TRP A 721 -2.50 5.30 -8.55
CA TRP A 721 -1.24 4.56 -8.65
C TRP A 721 -0.15 5.39 -9.31
N ARG A 722 0.98 5.57 -8.59
CA ARG A 722 2.09 6.45 -8.99
C ARG A 722 2.64 6.14 -10.38
N GLY A 723 2.85 4.86 -10.72
CA GLY A 723 3.45 4.56 -12.02
C GLY A 723 2.50 4.80 -13.20
N THR A 724 1.17 4.83 -13.00
CA THR A 724 0.21 5.18 -14.06
C THR A 724 0.34 6.67 -14.35
N ILE A 725 0.49 7.48 -13.29
CA ILE A 725 0.75 8.92 -13.41
C ILE A 725 2.08 9.15 -14.12
N ALA A 726 3.15 8.45 -13.71
CA ALA A 726 4.45 8.52 -14.35
C ALA A 726 4.39 8.12 -15.83
N GLN A 727 3.62 7.09 -16.16
CA GLN A 727 3.42 6.64 -17.52
C GLN A 727 2.63 7.64 -18.37
N TYR A 728 1.56 8.24 -17.82
CA TYR A 728 0.73 9.23 -18.52
C TYR A 728 1.47 10.55 -18.72
N ALA A 729 1.99 11.15 -17.64
CA ALA A 729 2.78 12.38 -17.70
C ALA A 729 4.03 12.21 -18.57
N GLY A 730 4.64 11.03 -18.48
CA GLY A 730 5.76 10.58 -19.28
C GLY A 730 5.60 10.67 -20.79
N ARG A 731 4.38 10.60 -21.31
CA ARG A 731 4.11 10.73 -22.76
C ARG A 731 4.29 12.17 -23.25
N LEU A 732 4.14 13.15 -22.38
CA LEU A 732 4.31 14.57 -22.68
C LEU A 732 5.79 14.97 -22.75
N HIS A 733 6.69 14.17 -22.18
CA HIS A 733 8.11 14.51 -21.99
C HIS A 733 8.99 14.35 -23.23
N ARG A 734 8.41 14.04 -24.39
CA ARG A 734 9.14 13.93 -25.65
C ARG A 734 9.53 15.33 -26.16
N LEU A 735 10.76 15.48 -26.64
CA LEU A 735 11.24 16.75 -27.20
C LEU A 735 10.48 17.12 -28.48
N ASN A 736 10.18 18.41 -28.60
CA ASN A 736 9.61 19.04 -29.78
C ASN A 736 10.01 20.53 -29.76
N ASP A 737 10.41 21.09 -30.90
CA ASP A 737 10.97 22.45 -31.00
C ASP A 737 10.03 23.55 -30.49
N ARG A 738 8.71 23.29 -30.48
CA ARG A 738 7.69 24.24 -29.99
C ARG A 738 7.35 24.08 -28.51
N LYS A 739 7.89 23.06 -27.83
CA LYS A 739 7.50 22.70 -26.46
C LYS A 739 8.37 23.41 -25.43
N ARG A 740 7.78 24.39 -24.73
CA ARG A 740 8.43 25.16 -23.66
C ARG A 740 7.92 24.83 -22.25
N GLU A 741 6.71 24.29 -22.15
CA GLU A 741 6.07 23.93 -20.89
C GLU A 741 5.20 22.69 -21.08
N VAL A 742 5.20 21.80 -20.08
CA VAL A 742 4.27 20.67 -19.99
C VAL A 742 3.29 20.90 -18.85
N ARG A 743 1.98 20.82 -19.14
CA ARG A 743 0.91 21.02 -18.15
C ARG A 743 0.11 19.76 -17.89
N VAL A 744 -0.24 19.52 -16.63
CA VAL A 744 -1.21 18.51 -16.23
C VAL A 744 -2.36 19.19 -15.51
N TYR A 745 -3.59 18.98 -15.95
CA TYR A 745 -4.79 19.40 -15.25
C TYR A 745 -5.33 18.21 -14.46
N ASP A 746 -5.36 18.33 -13.14
CA ASP A 746 -5.87 17.30 -12.22
C ASP A 746 -7.12 17.82 -11.51
N TYR A 747 -8.26 17.17 -11.76
CA TYR A 747 -9.54 17.52 -11.14
C TYR A 747 -9.63 16.88 -9.75
N ALA A 748 -9.65 17.72 -8.72
CA ALA A 748 -9.56 17.32 -7.32
C ALA A 748 -10.94 17.39 -6.65
N ASP A 749 -11.54 16.22 -6.43
CA ASP A 749 -12.83 16.08 -5.76
C ASP A 749 -12.61 16.00 -4.21
N LEU A 750 -12.32 17.15 -3.59
CA LEU A 750 -11.83 17.25 -2.20
C LEU A 750 -12.91 17.01 -1.13
N ASP A 751 -14.18 17.27 -1.46
CA ASP A 751 -15.33 17.08 -0.57
C ASP A 751 -15.61 15.59 -0.24
N VAL A 752 -14.93 14.65 -0.92
CA VAL A 752 -15.09 13.21 -0.71
C VAL A 752 -13.82 12.62 -0.08
N PRO A 753 -13.85 12.12 1.18
CA PRO A 753 -12.66 11.64 1.90
C PRO A 753 -11.87 10.53 1.19
N MET A 754 -12.53 9.69 0.39
CA MET A 754 -11.85 8.68 -0.42
C MET A 754 -11.09 9.31 -1.59
N LEU A 755 -11.70 10.25 -2.31
CA LEU A 755 -11.10 10.90 -3.49
C LEU A 755 -10.01 11.90 -3.10
N SER A 756 -10.17 12.60 -1.97
CA SER A 756 -9.14 13.44 -1.35
C SER A 756 -7.87 12.65 -1.04
N ARG A 757 -7.97 11.50 -0.36
CA ARG A 757 -6.80 10.60 -0.14
C ARG A 757 -6.17 10.09 -1.43
N MET A 758 -6.98 9.89 -2.48
CA MET A 758 -6.44 9.51 -3.80
C MET A 758 -5.69 10.67 -4.44
N PHE A 759 -6.19 11.90 -4.31
CA PHE A 759 -5.53 13.12 -4.78
C PHE A 759 -4.18 13.33 -4.08
N ASP A 760 -4.10 13.16 -2.76
CA ASP A 760 -2.82 13.25 -2.02
C ASP A 760 -1.77 12.28 -2.58
N ARG A 761 -2.20 11.05 -2.90
CA ARG A 761 -1.32 10.05 -3.53
C ARG A 761 -0.88 10.46 -4.93
N ARG A 762 -1.73 11.18 -5.68
CA ARG A 762 -1.37 11.74 -6.99
C ARG A 762 -0.36 12.87 -6.86
N CYS A 763 -0.55 13.79 -5.91
CA CYS A 763 0.38 14.87 -5.62
C CYS A 763 1.80 14.34 -5.38
N ARG A 764 1.93 13.36 -4.48
CA ARG A 764 3.22 12.68 -4.25
C ARG A 764 3.78 12.04 -5.52
N GLY A 765 2.91 11.50 -6.38
CA GLY A 765 3.27 10.95 -7.68
C GLY A 765 3.85 12.01 -8.63
N TYR A 766 3.23 13.19 -8.74
CA TYR A 766 3.73 14.29 -9.56
C TYR A 766 5.08 14.83 -9.06
N GLU A 767 5.20 15.03 -7.75
CA GLU A 767 6.43 15.49 -7.11
C GLU A 767 7.58 14.51 -7.30
N ALA A 768 7.31 13.21 -7.29
CA ALA A 768 8.31 12.18 -7.56
C ALA A 768 8.84 12.25 -9.01
N ILE A 769 8.03 12.72 -9.95
CA ILE A 769 8.41 12.89 -11.37
C ILE A 769 9.05 14.27 -11.61
N GLY A 770 9.07 15.16 -10.61
CA GLY A 770 9.66 16.50 -10.70
C GLY A 770 8.70 17.58 -11.21
N TYR A 771 7.39 17.38 -11.12
CA TYR A 771 6.41 18.42 -11.42
C TYR A 771 6.23 19.38 -10.23
N SER A 772 5.99 20.66 -10.55
CA SER A 772 5.56 21.66 -9.57
C SER A 772 4.04 21.72 -9.51
N ILE A 773 3.46 21.56 -8.33
CA ILE A 773 2.01 21.55 -8.15
C ILE A 773 1.51 22.97 -7.85
N LEU A 774 0.66 23.47 -8.75
CA LEU A 774 -0.03 24.75 -8.65
C LEU A 774 -1.45 24.50 -8.13
N LEU A 775 -1.64 24.74 -6.84
CA LEU A 775 -2.95 24.72 -6.19
C LEU A 775 -3.62 26.08 -6.37
N PRO A 776 -4.84 26.17 -6.92
CA PRO A 776 -5.64 27.36 -6.78
C PRO A 776 -6.01 27.52 -5.31
N ALA A 777 -6.08 28.77 -4.86
CA ALA A 777 -6.33 29.12 -3.47
C ALA A 777 -7.64 28.55 -2.87
N SER A 778 -8.58 28.09 -3.70
CA SER A 778 -9.84 27.45 -3.32
C SER A 778 -9.73 26.01 -2.79
N ALA A 779 -8.51 25.47 -2.65
CA ALA A 779 -8.26 24.06 -2.32
C ALA A 779 -8.14 23.75 -0.82
N VAL A 780 -8.29 24.72 0.09
CA VAL A 780 -8.29 24.47 1.54
C VAL A 780 -9.74 24.22 2.00
N PRO A 781 -10.10 23.00 2.43
CA PRO A 781 -11.45 22.70 2.91
C PRO A 781 -11.83 23.64 4.06
N GLY A 782 -12.97 24.33 3.94
CA GLY A 782 -13.46 25.29 4.92
C GLY A 782 -12.93 26.73 4.78
N TRP A 783 -12.03 27.00 3.83
CA TRP A 783 -11.64 28.36 3.45
C TRP A 783 -12.63 28.96 2.43
N PRO A 784 -12.95 30.27 2.47
CA PRO A 784 -13.86 30.88 1.51
C PRO A 784 -13.31 30.81 0.08
N THR A 785 -14.11 30.27 -0.84
CA THR A 785 -13.68 30.00 -2.23
C THR A 785 -13.38 31.27 -3.04
N ASP A 786 -13.90 32.41 -2.60
CA ASP A 786 -13.76 33.72 -3.21
C ASP A 786 -12.51 34.49 -2.74
N VAL A 787 -11.80 34.02 -1.71
CA VAL A 787 -10.63 34.71 -1.14
C VAL A 787 -9.33 33.97 -1.44
N PRO A 788 -8.45 34.50 -2.32
CA PRO A 788 -7.26 33.80 -2.72
C PRO A 788 -6.11 33.90 -1.70
N LEU A 789 -5.60 32.75 -1.25
CA LEU A 789 -4.34 32.61 -0.50
C LEU A 789 -3.10 32.71 -1.41
N PRO A 790 -2.00 33.35 -0.95
CA PRO A 790 -0.71 33.34 -1.64
C PRO A 790 -0.16 31.92 -1.89
N VAL A 791 0.51 31.74 -3.02
CA VAL A 791 0.98 30.41 -3.49
C VAL A 791 2.43 30.12 -3.06
N ASP A 792 3.11 31.11 -2.51
CA ASP A 792 4.53 31.04 -2.12
C ASP A 792 4.80 29.94 -1.06
N PRO A 793 5.83 29.09 -1.24
CA PRO A 793 6.17 28.02 -0.30
C PRO A 793 6.58 28.49 1.10
N GLU A 794 7.26 29.63 1.23
CA GLU A 794 7.64 30.20 2.53
C GLU A 794 6.41 30.75 3.23
N TRP A 795 5.55 31.47 2.51
CA TRP A 795 4.26 31.92 3.00
C TRP A 795 3.41 30.74 3.52
N LYS A 796 3.33 29.64 2.75
CA LYS A 796 2.60 28.43 3.21
C LYS A 796 3.20 27.85 4.48
N LYS A 797 4.53 27.84 4.62
CA LYS A 797 5.18 27.31 5.82
C LYS A 797 4.88 28.17 7.05
N GLU A 798 4.92 29.49 6.90
CA GLU A 798 4.71 30.45 7.99
C GLU A 798 3.25 30.57 8.41
N TYR A 799 2.32 30.64 7.46
CA TYR A 799 0.92 30.98 7.73
C TYR A 799 -0.03 29.78 7.80
N ALA A 800 0.43 28.55 7.53
CA ALA A 800 -0.44 27.37 7.50
C ALA A 800 -1.07 27.03 8.86
N ALA A 801 -0.41 27.34 9.98
CA ALA A 801 -1.01 27.14 11.32
C ALA A 801 -2.21 28.06 11.50
N SER A 802 -2.03 29.37 11.28
CA SER A 802 -3.09 30.38 11.36
C SER A 802 -4.25 30.08 10.42
N VAL A 803 -4.00 29.65 9.17
CA VAL A 803 -5.06 29.25 8.23
C VAL A 803 -5.86 28.06 8.76
N ARG A 804 -5.19 27.03 9.30
CA ARG A 804 -5.90 25.88 9.90
C ARG A 804 -6.76 26.30 11.09
N ARG A 805 -6.27 27.21 11.93
CA ARG A 805 -7.01 27.70 13.08
C ARG A 805 -8.22 28.54 12.68
N LEU A 806 -8.06 29.43 11.72
CA LEU A 806 -9.17 30.21 11.15
C LEU A 806 -10.26 29.30 10.58
N VAL A 807 -9.88 28.24 9.86
CA VAL A 807 -10.82 27.24 9.36
C VAL A 807 -11.52 26.50 10.50
N LEU A 808 -10.77 26.06 11.51
CA LEU A 808 -11.29 25.29 12.65
C LEU A 808 -12.32 26.08 13.46
N ASP A 809 -12.03 27.35 13.71
CA ASP A 809 -12.90 28.21 14.51
C ASP A 809 -14.02 28.87 13.68
N GLY A 810 -14.05 28.66 12.36
CA GLY A 810 -14.96 29.30 11.42
C GLY A 810 -14.42 30.63 10.88
N VAL A 811 -14.36 30.73 9.55
CA VAL A 811 -13.88 31.91 8.81
C VAL A 811 -14.88 32.31 7.73
N ASP A 812 -15.25 33.59 7.70
CA ASP A 812 -16.07 34.21 6.64
C ASP A 812 -15.18 34.93 5.61
N SER A 813 -15.71 35.22 4.42
CA SER A 813 -14.95 35.90 3.35
C SER A 813 -14.35 37.24 3.80
N PRO A 814 -15.03 38.10 4.58
CA PRO A 814 -14.42 39.32 5.08
C PRO A 814 -13.23 39.10 6.04
N LEU A 815 -13.31 38.16 7.00
CA LEU A 815 -12.19 37.84 7.89
C LEU A 815 -11.01 37.25 7.12
N ALA A 816 -11.29 36.36 6.16
CA ALA A 816 -10.28 35.81 5.25
C ALA A 816 -9.57 36.91 4.45
N ASN A 817 -10.29 37.92 3.95
CA ASN A 817 -9.70 39.04 3.22
C ASN A 817 -8.79 39.89 4.13
N LEU A 818 -9.23 40.19 5.36
CA LEU A 818 -8.41 40.93 6.33
C LEU A 818 -7.12 40.17 6.69
N PHE A 819 -7.20 38.84 6.85
CA PHE A 819 -6.03 38.00 7.05
C PHE A 819 -5.02 38.09 5.91
N VAL A 820 -5.50 37.96 4.66
CA VAL A 820 -4.63 38.03 3.47
C VAL A 820 -4.00 39.42 3.33
N LEU A 821 -4.74 40.49 3.63
CA LEU A 821 -4.22 41.87 3.59
C LEU A 821 -3.19 42.12 4.69
N ALA A 822 -3.45 41.66 5.91
CA ALA A 822 -2.49 41.74 7.02
C ALA A 822 -1.19 40.96 6.70
N ALA A 823 -1.30 39.77 6.12
CA ALA A 823 -0.15 38.95 5.74
C ALA A 823 0.62 39.50 4.52
N ARG A 824 -0.04 40.21 3.58
CA ARG A 824 0.60 40.79 2.39
C ARG A 824 1.34 42.11 2.68
N HIS A 825 0.76 42.97 3.51
CA HIS A 825 1.37 44.27 3.85
C HIS A 825 2.70 44.13 4.63
N GLN A 826 3.02 42.92 5.08
CA GLN A 826 4.26 42.58 5.79
C GLN A 826 5.36 42.02 4.87
N ALA A 827 5.02 41.70 3.62
CA ALA A 827 5.94 41.11 2.65
C ALA A 827 6.51 42.13 1.63
N GLU A 828 5.88 43.31 1.47
CA GLU A 828 6.32 44.37 0.54
C GLU A 828 6.23 45.76 1.18
N GLU A 829 7.38 46.36 1.55
CA GLU A 829 7.48 47.82 1.68
C GLU A 829 7.48 48.43 0.28
N ILE A 830 6.32 48.87 -0.21
CA ILE A 830 6.01 49.86 -1.27
C ILE A 830 4.54 49.58 -1.64
N THR A 831 3.54 50.39 -1.25
CA THR A 831 3.07 51.55 -2.04
C THR A 831 2.04 52.34 -1.21
N ILE A 832 2.28 53.64 -1.02
CA ILE A 832 1.43 54.61 -0.29
C ILE A 832 0.12 54.97 -1.04
N GLU A 833 -0.12 54.42 -2.24
CA GLU A 833 -1.29 54.76 -3.07
C GLU A 833 -2.51 53.84 -2.89
N LEU A 834 -2.33 52.54 -2.56
CA LEU A 834 -3.45 51.61 -2.34
C LEU A 834 -4.09 51.76 -0.95
N SER A 835 -3.30 52.13 0.07
CA SER A 835 -3.79 52.37 1.43
C SER A 835 -4.70 53.61 1.54
N ARG A 836 -4.57 54.58 0.62
CA ARG A 836 -5.44 55.78 0.57
C ARG A 836 -6.80 55.53 -0.10
N GLN A 837 -6.92 54.51 -0.95
CA GLN A 837 -8.16 54.23 -1.68
C GLN A 837 -9.04 53.16 -1.04
N MET A 838 -8.53 52.39 -0.07
CA MET A 838 -9.31 51.39 0.67
C MET A 838 -9.41 51.78 2.14
N LYS A 839 -10.17 52.85 2.45
CA LYS A 839 -10.79 52.96 3.78
C LYS A 839 -11.66 51.71 3.99
N PRO A 840 -11.70 51.11 5.20
CA PRO A 840 -12.47 49.91 5.45
C PRO A 840 -13.93 50.18 5.07
N VAL A 841 -14.40 49.48 4.04
CA VAL A 841 -15.82 49.42 3.70
C VAL A 841 -16.48 48.51 4.73
N SER A 842 -16.68 49.02 5.95
CA SER A 842 -17.49 48.36 6.97
C SER A 842 -18.28 49.36 7.79
N LYS A 843 -19.51 48.99 8.13
CA LYS A 843 -20.37 49.74 9.06
C LYS A 843 -20.05 49.23 10.48
N GLY A 844 -19.59 50.10 11.39
CA GLY A 844 -19.36 49.77 12.81
C GLY A 844 -17.98 50.20 13.36
N GLU A 845 -17.60 49.67 14.53
CA GLU A 845 -16.35 49.98 15.25
C GLU A 845 -15.07 49.56 14.50
N GLU A 846 -15.17 48.65 13.52
CA GLU A 846 -14.05 48.25 12.63
C GLU A 846 -13.46 49.44 11.83
N SER A 847 -14.22 50.51 11.63
CA SER A 847 -13.76 51.74 10.96
C SER A 847 -12.74 52.54 11.77
N ARG A 848 -12.55 52.21 13.05
CA ARG A 848 -11.56 52.83 13.94
C ARG A 848 -10.16 52.23 13.81
N ALA A 849 -9.99 51.08 13.16
CA ALA A 849 -8.68 50.44 12.98
C ALA A 849 -7.74 51.29 12.10
N ARG A 850 -6.49 51.44 12.51
CA ARG A 850 -5.44 52.19 11.80
C ARG A 850 -4.55 51.29 10.94
N SER A 851 -4.58 49.98 11.16
CA SER A 851 -3.89 48.98 10.34
C SER A 851 -4.77 47.78 9.97
N PHE A 852 -4.43 47.08 8.88
CA PHE A 852 -5.10 45.82 8.51
C PHE A 852 -4.92 44.73 9.59
N THR A 853 -3.80 44.76 10.31
CA THR A 853 -3.52 43.84 11.42
C THR A 853 -4.43 44.09 12.61
N GLU A 854 -4.67 45.35 13.00
CA GLU A 854 -5.66 45.71 14.04
C GLU A 854 -7.07 45.28 13.63
N ALA A 855 -7.48 45.62 12.40
CA ALA A 855 -8.79 45.25 11.88
C ALA A 855 -8.98 43.73 11.86
N PHE A 856 -7.94 42.99 11.45
CA PHE A 856 -7.96 41.54 11.43
C PHE A 856 -8.09 40.95 12.84
N LEU A 857 -7.25 41.36 13.81
CA LEU A 857 -7.29 40.82 15.17
C LEU A 857 -8.60 41.17 15.87
N TYR A 858 -9.07 42.41 15.75
CA TYR A 858 -10.35 42.83 16.33
C TYR A 858 -11.51 42.01 15.78
N ARG A 859 -11.64 41.91 14.45
CA ARG A 859 -12.72 41.13 13.84
C ARG A 859 -12.63 39.66 14.26
N ARG A 860 -11.41 39.13 14.37
CA ARG A 860 -11.19 37.77 14.85
C ARG A 860 -11.72 37.58 16.27
N LEU A 861 -11.44 38.50 17.18
CA LEU A 861 -11.96 38.50 18.55
C LEU A 861 -13.49 38.64 18.57
N GLU A 862 -14.08 39.41 17.65
CA GLU A 862 -15.54 39.54 17.53
C GLU A 862 -16.24 38.27 17.02
N THR A 863 -15.55 37.49 16.17
CA THR A 863 -16.09 36.21 15.68
C THR A 863 -16.08 35.08 16.72
N LEU A 864 -15.30 35.24 17.79
CA LEU A 864 -15.11 34.22 18.81
C LEU A 864 -16.12 34.38 19.97
N PRO A 865 -16.87 33.33 20.36
CA PRO A 865 -17.87 33.41 21.43
C PRO A 865 -17.32 33.90 22.78
N GLN A 866 -16.04 33.65 23.04
CA GLN A 866 -15.36 33.99 24.29
C GLN A 866 -14.94 35.47 24.36
N THR A 867 -14.88 36.19 23.25
CA THR A 867 -14.33 37.56 23.20
C THR A 867 -15.26 38.56 22.51
N ARG A 868 -16.34 38.08 21.88
CA ARG A 868 -17.34 38.90 21.21
C ARG A 868 -17.95 39.97 22.11
N GLY A 869 -17.92 41.22 21.65
CA GLY A 869 -18.43 42.41 22.31
C GLY A 869 -17.61 42.88 23.52
N ARG A 870 -16.37 42.42 23.67
CA ARG A 870 -15.55 42.70 24.87
C ARG A 870 -14.34 43.59 24.63
N PHE A 871 -13.93 43.76 23.38
CA PHE A 871 -12.79 44.60 23.03
C PHE A 871 -13.27 45.84 22.30
N HIS A 872 -12.59 46.96 22.51
CA HIS A 872 -12.81 48.21 21.77
C HIS A 872 -11.51 48.61 21.06
N LEU A 873 -11.62 48.93 19.77
CA LEU A 873 -10.50 49.38 18.93
C LEU A 873 -10.14 50.85 19.19
N ASN A 874 -8.84 51.13 19.32
CA ASN A 874 -8.26 52.46 19.40
C ASN A 874 -8.96 53.35 20.44
N LEU A 875 -9.11 52.81 21.65
CA LEU A 875 -9.79 53.47 22.76
C LEU A 875 -8.87 54.50 23.40
N VAL A 876 -9.40 55.71 23.61
CA VAL A 876 -8.69 56.79 24.29
C VAL A 876 -9.02 56.74 25.78
N LEU A 877 -8.02 56.41 26.60
CA LEU A 877 -8.08 56.40 28.05
C LEU A 877 -7.69 57.78 28.60
N PRO A 878 -8.34 58.28 29.67
CA PRO A 878 -8.02 59.56 30.31
C PRO A 878 -6.75 59.46 31.18
N ILE A 879 -5.69 58.83 30.65
CA ILE A 879 -4.39 58.67 31.31
C ILE A 879 -3.41 59.61 30.62
N PRO A 880 -2.86 60.63 31.32
CA PRO A 880 -1.90 61.55 30.72
C PRO A 880 -0.63 60.83 30.26
N PHE A 881 -0.24 60.99 29.00
CA PHE A 881 0.96 60.38 28.45
C PHE A 881 1.65 61.29 27.44
N ASP A 882 2.98 61.44 27.61
CA ASP A 882 3.87 62.09 26.64
C ASP A 882 3.44 63.51 26.23
N GLY A 883 2.95 64.29 27.19
CA GLY A 883 2.48 65.67 27.00
C GLY A 883 1.01 65.81 26.59
N ASN A 884 0.33 64.70 26.29
CA ASN A 884 -1.11 64.68 26.02
C ASN A 884 -1.91 64.33 27.27
N GLY A 885 -3.10 64.92 27.43
CA GLY A 885 -4.01 64.62 28.55
C GLY A 885 -4.72 63.27 28.48
N PHE A 886 -4.34 62.41 27.55
CA PHE A 886 -4.98 61.13 27.27
C PHE A 886 -3.98 60.15 26.63
N MET A 887 -4.31 58.85 26.67
CA MET A 887 -3.52 57.75 26.11
C MET A 887 -4.40 56.89 25.21
N GLU A 888 -3.96 56.64 23.99
CA GLU A 888 -4.65 55.75 23.05
C GLU A 888 -4.06 54.34 23.11
N VAL A 889 -4.92 53.31 23.09
CA VAL A 889 -4.55 51.88 23.14
C VAL A 889 -5.26 51.11 22.02
N ASP A 890 -4.53 50.23 21.33
CA ASP A 890 -5.00 49.60 20.08
C ASP A 890 -6.23 48.71 20.29
N LEU A 891 -6.23 47.83 21.29
CA LEU A 891 -7.44 47.13 21.74
C LEU A 891 -7.54 47.11 23.26
N VAL A 892 -8.71 47.48 23.80
CA VAL A 892 -8.96 47.47 25.25
C VAL A 892 -10.15 46.57 25.57
N CYS A 893 -9.97 45.67 26.54
CA CYS A 893 -11.06 44.99 27.22
C CYS A 893 -11.21 45.55 28.63
N ALA A 894 -12.23 46.40 28.82
CA ALA A 894 -12.50 47.06 30.10
C ALA A 894 -12.82 46.05 31.20
N GLU A 895 -13.65 45.03 30.93
CA GLU A 895 -14.05 44.01 31.91
C GLU A 895 -12.85 43.24 32.50
N ALA A 896 -11.85 42.93 31.67
CA ALA A 896 -10.67 42.18 32.09
C ALA A 896 -9.51 43.08 32.54
N HIS A 897 -9.67 44.41 32.50
CA HIS A 897 -8.59 45.38 32.60
C HIS A 897 -7.39 44.94 31.76
N LEU A 898 -7.62 44.70 30.47
CA LEU A 898 -6.61 44.19 29.53
C LEU A 898 -6.43 45.18 28.38
N ALA A 899 -5.20 45.63 28.17
CA ALA A 899 -4.77 46.44 27.05
C ALA A 899 -3.92 45.58 26.10
N ILE A 900 -4.19 45.63 24.80
CA ILE A 900 -3.41 44.96 23.75
C ILE A 900 -2.83 46.04 22.85
N GLU A 901 -1.52 45.97 22.63
CA GLU A 901 -0.74 46.86 21.75
C GLU A 901 -0.11 46.03 20.63
N LEU A 902 -0.22 46.51 19.39
CA LEU A 902 0.26 45.87 18.17
C LEU A 902 1.38 46.70 17.53
N ASP A 903 2.63 46.26 17.74
CA ASP A 903 3.81 47.02 17.33
C ASP A 903 4.21 46.75 15.88
N GLY A 904 4.28 47.82 15.09
CA GLY A 904 4.91 47.80 13.77
C GLY A 904 6.45 47.87 13.83
N PRO A 905 7.15 47.67 12.69
CA PRO A 905 8.62 47.68 12.62
C PRO A 905 9.28 48.97 13.14
N HIS A 906 8.58 50.11 13.08
CA HIS A 906 9.05 51.40 13.57
C HIS A 906 9.20 51.48 15.10
N HIS A 907 8.54 50.61 15.88
CA HIS A 907 8.70 50.56 17.34
C HIS A 907 10.04 49.96 17.78
N LEU A 908 10.73 49.26 16.87
CA LEU A 908 12.07 48.71 17.07
C LEU A 908 13.18 49.59 16.46
N SER A 909 12.83 50.76 15.91
CA SER A 909 13.75 51.60 15.12
C SER A 909 14.79 52.37 15.94
N GLY A 910 14.65 52.45 17.28
CA GLY A 910 15.65 53.06 18.15
C GLY A 910 15.33 53.02 19.66
N PRO A 911 16.33 53.28 20.54
CA PRO A 911 16.18 53.17 22.00
C PRO A 911 15.10 54.07 22.61
N ASP A 912 14.80 55.21 22.00
CA ASP A 912 13.83 56.17 22.52
C ASP A 912 12.38 55.74 22.28
N ALA A 913 12.09 55.07 21.16
CA ALA A 913 10.79 54.45 20.91
C ALA A 913 10.52 53.34 21.94
N TYR A 914 11.49 52.46 22.16
CA TYR A 914 11.40 51.41 23.18
C TYR A 914 11.17 51.98 24.60
N ARG A 915 11.91 53.03 25.00
CA ARG A 915 11.70 53.69 26.31
C ARG A 915 10.33 54.34 26.44
N ARG A 916 9.80 54.89 25.34
CA ARG A 916 8.44 55.45 25.30
C ARG A 916 7.40 54.35 25.53
N ASP A 917 7.50 53.23 24.82
CA ASP A 917 6.55 52.12 24.94
C ASP A 917 6.62 51.46 26.32
N ARG A 918 7.81 51.34 26.93
CA ARG A 918 7.94 50.87 28.32
C ARG A 918 7.30 51.81 29.34
N ARG A 919 7.38 53.13 29.13
CA ARG A 919 6.67 54.11 29.97
C ARG A 919 5.16 54.02 29.79
N LYS A 920 4.69 53.77 28.55
CA LYS A 920 3.28 53.53 28.25
C LYS A 920 2.76 52.29 28.99
N ASP A 921 3.49 51.18 28.89
CA ASP A 921 3.17 49.92 29.57
C ASP A 921 3.11 50.10 31.09
N ALA A 922 4.09 50.79 31.68
CA ALA A 922 4.14 51.04 33.12
C ALA A 922 2.93 51.86 33.60
N LEU A 923 2.56 52.91 32.88
CA LEU A 923 1.40 53.74 33.22
C LEU A 923 0.08 52.98 33.08
N LEU A 924 -0.06 52.15 32.05
CA LEU A 924 -1.24 51.27 31.92
C LEU A 924 -1.33 50.30 33.10
N GLN A 925 -0.20 49.73 33.53
CA GLN A 925 -0.14 48.83 34.68
C GLN A 925 -0.43 49.52 36.01
N GLU A 926 0.07 50.74 36.21
CA GLU A 926 -0.26 51.59 37.37
C GLU A 926 -1.78 51.88 37.44
N ASN A 927 -2.44 51.99 36.28
CA ASN A 927 -3.89 52.16 36.17
C ASN A 927 -4.65 50.81 36.14
N GLY A 928 -4.00 49.71 36.53
CA GLY A 928 -4.61 48.39 36.73
C GLY A 928 -4.72 47.51 35.50
N PHE A 929 -4.30 47.98 34.31
CA PHE A 929 -4.35 47.20 33.09
C PHE A 929 -3.22 46.17 33.01
N PHE A 930 -3.53 44.95 32.61
CA PHE A 930 -2.53 44.03 32.08
C PHE A 930 -2.24 44.41 30.64
N VAL A 931 -0.96 44.51 30.27
CA VAL A 931 -0.57 44.89 28.91
C VAL A 931 -0.05 43.67 28.18
N LEU A 932 -0.68 43.32 27.07
CA LEU A 932 -0.16 42.37 26.08
C LEU A 932 0.35 43.16 24.88
N ARG A 933 1.59 42.90 24.48
CA ARG A 933 2.23 43.57 23.36
C ARG A 933 2.68 42.50 22.36
N PHE A 934 2.21 42.60 21.12
CA PHE A 934 2.53 41.66 20.05
C PHE A 934 3.16 42.41 18.89
N LEU A 935 4.09 41.78 18.19
CA LEU A 935 4.54 42.33 16.91
C LEU A 935 3.41 42.15 15.89
N ALA A 936 3.19 43.17 15.06
CA ALA A 936 2.18 43.12 14.01
C ALA A 936 2.39 41.92 13.08
N GLU A 937 3.65 41.51 12.84
CA GLU A 937 3.98 40.33 12.03
C GLU A 937 3.59 38.99 12.65
N ASP A 938 3.59 38.90 13.98
CA ASP A 938 3.25 37.68 14.70
C ASP A 938 1.74 37.42 14.66
N VAL A 939 0.91 38.46 14.54
CA VAL A 939 -0.56 38.33 14.46
C VAL A 939 -0.98 37.44 13.29
N GLY A 940 -0.25 37.51 12.16
CA GLY A 940 -0.51 36.66 11.00
C GLY A 940 0.15 35.28 11.11
N LYS A 941 1.41 35.21 11.56
CA LYS A 941 2.23 33.98 11.57
C LYS A 941 1.91 33.05 12.76
N HIS A 942 1.61 33.62 13.92
CA HIS A 942 1.49 32.96 15.22
C HIS A 942 0.12 33.23 15.87
N LEU A 943 -0.94 33.27 15.07
CA LEU A 943 -2.30 33.62 15.53
C LEU A 943 -2.78 32.72 16.68
N ASP A 944 -2.46 31.42 16.62
CA ASP A 944 -2.87 30.42 17.62
C ASP A 944 -2.34 30.79 19.02
N ASP A 945 -1.04 31.10 19.12
CA ASP A 945 -0.39 31.44 20.36
C ASP A 945 -0.91 32.76 20.94
N ILE A 946 -1.18 33.74 20.07
CA ILE A 946 -1.72 35.05 20.45
C ILE A 946 -3.13 34.91 21.03
N LEU A 947 -4.02 34.18 20.35
CA LEU A 947 -5.39 33.98 20.84
C LEU A 947 -5.40 33.19 22.15
N ASP A 948 -4.57 32.15 22.27
CA ASP A 948 -4.46 31.35 23.50
C ASP A 948 -3.90 32.18 24.66
N MET A 949 -2.97 33.11 24.40
CA MET A 949 -2.46 34.05 25.41
C MET A 949 -3.56 35.02 25.87
N ILE A 950 -4.28 35.64 24.94
CA ILE A 950 -5.39 36.57 25.26
C ILE A 950 -6.44 35.85 26.11
N HIS A 951 -6.88 34.66 25.70
CA HIS A 951 -7.85 33.87 26.46
C HIS A 951 -7.34 33.51 27.86
N ARG A 952 -6.06 33.11 28.00
CA ARG A 952 -5.46 32.76 29.28
C ARG A 952 -5.45 33.95 30.24
N VAL A 953 -5.04 35.13 29.75
CA VAL A 953 -5.00 36.35 30.55
C VAL A 953 -6.41 36.78 30.96
N MET A 954 -7.37 36.76 30.03
CA MET A 954 -8.76 37.07 30.35
C MET A 954 -9.35 36.11 31.39
N ALA A 955 -9.09 34.81 31.26
CA ALA A 955 -9.56 33.80 32.22
C ALA A 955 -8.95 34.02 33.61
N HIS A 956 -7.66 34.35 33.69
CA HIS A 956 -6.97 34.61 34.96
C HIS A 956 -7.48 35.91 35.62
N ARG A 957 -7.66 36.98 34.85
CA ARG A 957 -8.13 38.27 35.37
C ARG A 957 -9.57 38.21 35.88
N ARG A 958 -10.42 37.40 35.26
CA ARG A 958 -11.79 37.13 35.75
C ARG A 958 -11.86 36.41 37.09
N GLN A 959 -10.83 35.65 37.47
CA GLN A 959 -10.79 34.95 38.76
C GLN A 959 -10.31 35.87 39.90
N ASN A 960 -9.64 36.98 39.57
CA ASN A 960 -9.11 37.97 40.52
C ASN A 960 -9.98 39.24 40.52
N THR A 961 -11.28 39.13 40.81
CA THR A 961 -12.18 40.28 40.96
C THR A 961 -11.93 41.01 42.28
N ASN A 962 -10.97 41.92 42.29
CA ASN A 962 -10.85 42.98 43.30
C ASN A 962 -10.23 44.27 42.71
N ILE A 963 -10.51 44.55 41.42
CA ILE A 963 -10.03 45.75 40.72
C ILE A 963 -11.25 46.67 40.49
N PRO A 964 -11.22 47.96 40.87
CA PRO A 964 -12.35 48.87 40.74
C PRO A 964 -12.67 49.14 39.26
N ASN A 965 -13.95 49.02 38.89
CA ASN A 965 -14.45 49.34 37.55
C ASN A 965 -14.13 50.79 37.17
N LEU A 966 -13.43 50.99 36.05
CA LEU A 966 -13.40 52.27 35.35
C LEU A 966 -14.72 52.45 34.60
N GLU A 967 -15.51 53.47 34.95
CA GLU A 967 -16.60 53.94 34.10
C GLU A 967 -15.99 54.54 32.82
N VAL A 968 -16.17 53.85 31.70
CA VAL A 968 -15.86 54.36 30.36
C VAL A 968 -17.00 55.32 29.97
N PRO A 969 -16.71 56.54 29.46
CA PRO A 969 -17.75 57.48 29.02
C PRO A 969 -18.52 57.03 27.78
#